data_AF-A0A517YEC2-F1
#
_entry.id   AF-A0A517YEC2-F1
#
_cell.length_a   1.000
_cell.length_b   1.000
_cell.length_c   1.000
_cell.angle_alpha   90.00
_cell.angle_beta   90.00
_cell.angle_gamma   90.00
#
_symmetry.space_group_name_H-M   'P 1'
#
loop_
_entity.id
_entity.type
_entity.pdbx_description
1 polymer ?
#
loop_
_entity_poly.entity_id
_entity_poly.type
_entity_poly.pdbx_seq_one_letter_code
_entity_poly.pdbx_strand_id
1 'polypeptide(L)'
;MAATNTAMKQAPFTFVLLLFCMTGALLPAVEPSRELDLPAKQIFSKGPNAYAGEVLEITKGRGAIIGWYVQAKQAEQITVSIEYACERPLDQDYQLSFDGMDRFWKVPVTQKDEWGQVKLGTFRVRAGLPVLVLLVPPSNRKYDHPLRFRKLVLAGETAGNLSLANPPKEPDSPDATPGFGQKLTSLHPALAVHDLRDEALTLRISGMALRGPRELIFTTWDGDLYSFDLTAIPESGPPPFRRIAQGLSEPMGLAVSNGRIFVTEKNEATELLDEDGDGTFETYRCLSHDWPCTTDYHEYLFGAVVKDSQLFFSSSVGMTMRDKDNRQAPLRGSVIQVHVDTGKTDIVAGGLRTPDGIGEGPRGSLLVTDNQGEWLPANKLISVQKGAFYQFRSREPWHPLDRPQATPPAVWLPQGEIANSPTEPILLPANWGPYAGQVVFGDATFGGLQRSFLEEVDGITQGAVFPFSQGFRHLFHRFEFNEAGDLFAGGIARGADKEFIHRVSGLSRIRYTGKEVFEPLAARLRSNGLEVEFTLPLAEGSGWDPAGYYVTRWTYQGTQTYGGAKVLHRRAEVRSATVSDDRRRVFLEIPDLSEGEVLYVRIPESLPSASGLSLWTGEFWFTVNRIPQDHPGVISAAPANMLTTSTPYFRFSEGNAGRVLYRNYCASCHSLDGLKLVGPTFIGLVGSTRKVRDPDSGKMYEVRADAKYLKQSILEPNAQLLEGYPANLMPPVGATLTEKQLGTLISYVTKASDAEFARKEATYARAMNLAWTSSDFPEVGARLTQTKVEPLTLAQGMQAFMKAQCLQCHAVSGVGATVGPDLVESVKKYQGQKLLQQIIEPSSEIHPKYQTQQFLLDNGQVVIGVVLKEDEHAVFVAKNLLTPHELTRIEKSSIEEQGVSKVSAMPNGLLNGLTKTEILEMLKFLEAGPEPIIQPITPTKTK
;
A
#
# COMPACT_ATOMS: atom_id res chain seq x y z
N MET A 1 -50.59 -67.38 3.68
CA MET A 1 -52.05 -67.24 3.90
C MET A 1 -52.36 -65.77 3.58
N ALA A 2 -53.14 -65.39 2.57
CA ALA A 2 -54.55 -65.73 2.28
C ALA A 2 -55.48 -65.16 3.38
N ALA A 3 -56.60 -64.48 3.10
CA ALA A 3 -57.34 -64.21 1.84
C ALA A 3 -58.22 -62.92 2.03
N THR A 4 -58.89 -62.23 1.08
CA THR A 4 -59.05 -62.24 -0.41
C THR A 4 -59.51 -60.80 -0.85
N ASN A 5 -60.32 -60.40 -1.86
CA ASN A 5 -61.16 -61.04 -2.89
C ASN A 5 -61.55 -60.10 -4.07
N THR A 6 -61.82 -60.66 -5.27
CA THR A 6 -62.83 -60.27 -6.33
C THR A 6 -63.02 -58.82 -6.86
N ALA A 7 -63.36 -58.56 -8.14
CA ALA A 7 -63.58 -59.43 -9.33
C ALA A 7 -63.68 -58.67 -10.70
N MET A 8 -63.39 -59.41 -11.80
CA MET A 8 -63.90 -59.35 -13.21
C MET A 8 -63.90 -58.01 -14.01
N LYS A 9 -63.48 -57.87 -15.29
CA LYS A 9 -63.32 -58.69 -16.54
C LYS A 9 -64.55 -58.91 -17.45
N GLN A 10 -64.54 -58.30 -18.66
CA GLN A 10 -64.59 -58.98 -20.00
C GLN A 10 -64.38 -57.97 -21.17
N ALA A 11 -64.35 -58.46 -22.43
CA ALA A 11 -64.05 -57.76 -23.70
C ALA A 11 -64.79 -58.50 -24.87
N PRO A 12 -64.63 -58.24 -26.20
CA PRO A 12 -63.84 -57.22 -26.95
C PRO A 12 -64.63 -56.54 -28.11
N PHE A 13 -63.97 -55.74 -28.98
CA PHE A 13 -64.06 -55.84 -30.45
C PHE A 13 -63.00 -54.95 -31.16
N THR A 14 -62.80 -55.13 -32.47
CA THR A 14 -61.67 -54.58 -33.26
C THR A 14 -62.15 -53.96 -34.58
N PHE A 15 -61.55 -52.84 -35.02
CA PHE A 15 -61.38 -52.54 -36.46
C PHE A 15 -60.11 -51.69 -36.71
N VAL A 16 -59.64 -51.64 -37.96
CA VAL A 16 -58.27 -51.22 -38.34
C VAL A 16 -58.29 -50.30 -39.57
N LEU A 17 -57.48 -49.22 -39.59
CA LEU A 17 -56.72 -48.76 -40.77
C LEU A 17 -55.64 -47.68 -40.48
N LEU A 18 -54.44 -47.87 -41.07
CA LEU A 18 -53.48 -46.96 -41.76
C LEU A 18 -53.60 -45.41 -41.57
N LEU A 19 -52.56 -44.56 -41.63
CA LEU A 19 -51.10 -44.55 -41.96
C LEU A 19 -50.47 -43.31 -41.23
N PHE A 20 -49.16 -43.09 -40.97
CA PHE A 20 -47.93 -43.18 -41.78
C PHE A 20 -46.66 -43.24 -40.86
N CYS A 21 -45.46 -43.42 -41.43
CA CYS A 21 -44.13 -43.51 -40.78
C CYS A 21 -43.55 -42.11 -40.37
N MET A 22 -42.42 -41.90 -39.66
CA MET A 22 -41.19 -42.71 -39.40
C MET A 22 -40.51 -42.40 -38.03
N THR A 23 -39.68 -43.35 -37.57
CA THR A 23 -38.42 -43.22 -36.75
C THR A 23 -38.27 -42.17 -35.61
N GLY A 24 -37.77 -42.61 -34.45
CA GLY A 24 -36.92 -41.76 -33.59
C GLY A 24 -36.94 -42.10 -32.09
N ALA A 25 -35.77 -42.41 -31.52
CA ALA A 25 -35.53 -42.79 -30.13
C ALA A 25 -36.26 -41.99 -29.02
N LEU A 26 -36.81 -42.70 -28.03
CA LEU A 26 -37.21 -42.14 -26.73
C LEU A 26 -36.03 -42.22 -25.74
N LEU A 27 -35.51 -41.06 -25.36
CA LEU A 27 -34.73 -40.84 -24.14
C LEU A 27 -35.51 -39.85 -23.25
N PRO A 28 -35.21 -39.75 -21.93
CA PRO A 28 -36.19 -39.29 -20.95
C PRO A 28 -36.55 -37.81 -21.06
N ALA A 29 -37.71 -37.47 -20.48
CA ALA A 29 -38.20 -36.09 -20.42
C ALA A 29 -37.19 -35.18 -19.71
N VAL A 30 -36.80 -34.11 -20.40
CA VAL A 30 -36.03 -33.01 -19.82
C VAL A 30 -37.00 -32.16 -19.01
N GLU A 31 -36.89 -32.20 -17.68
CA GLU A 31 -37.52 -31.20 -16.82
C GLU A 31 -37.02 -29.80 -17.20
N PRO A 32 -37.85 -28.74 -17.09
CA PRO A 32 -37.52 -27.43 -17.64
C PRO A 32 -36.21 -26.88 -17.06
N SER A 33 -35.34 -26.31 -17.91
CA SER A 33 -34.24 -25.46 -17.44
C SER A 33 -34.85 -24.24 -16.74
N ARG A 34 -34.35 -23.91 -15.55
CA ARG A 34 -34.99 -22.91 -14.68
C ARG A 34 -34.12 -21.67 -14.60
N GLU A 35 -34.04 -21.00 -15.75
CA GLU A 35 -33.06 -19.96 -16.06
C GLU A 35 -33.21 -18.68 -15.23
N LEU A 36 -32.06 -18.07 -14.91
CA LEU A 36 -31.96 -16.75 -14.31
C LEU A 36 -31.42 -15.76 -15.35
N ASP A 37 -32.30 -14.88 -15.83
CA ASP A 37 -31.97 -13.74 -16.67
C ASP A 37 -31.45 -12.57 -15.83
N LEU A 38 -30.27 -12.05 -16.18
CA LEU A 38 -29.62 -10.93 -15.52
C LEU A 38 -29.33 -9.79 -16.54
N PRO A 39 -30.28 -8.85 -16.71
CA PRO A 39 -30.12 -7.70 -17.62
C PRO A 39 -28.88 -6.85 -17.35
N ALA A 40 -28.35 -6.21 -18.39
CA ALA A 40 -27.12 -5.40 -18.29
C ALA A 40 -27.23 -4.29 -17.23
N LYS A 41 -28.41 -3.69 -17.04
CA LYS A 41 -28.67 -2.69 -15.98
C LYS A 41 -28.45 -3.17 -14.53
N GLN A 42 -28.24 -4.47 -14.30
CA GLN A 42 -27.91 -5.06 -12.98
C GLN A 42 -26.40 -5.29 -12.78
N ILE A 43 -25.57 -4.96 -13.78
CA ILE A 43 -24.11 -5.03 -13.70
C ILE A 43 -23.59 -4.02 -12.67
N PHE A 44 -22.68 -4.45 -11.79
CA PHE A 44 -21.75 -3.49 -11.18
C PHE A 44 -20.60 -3.25 -12.17
N SER A 45 -20.49 -2.02 -12.66
CA SER A 45 -19.52 -1.61 -13.68
C SER A 45 -18.57 -0.58 -13.12
N LYS A 46 -17.27 -0.76 -13.37
CA LYS A 46 -16.28 0.32 -13.32
C LYS A 46 -15.72 0.45 -14.73
N GLY A 47 -15.81 1.63 -15.34
CA GLY A 47 -15.28 1.87 -16.69
C GLY A 47 -16.04 2.92 -17.50
N PRO A 48 -15.56 3.28 -18.70
CA PRO A 48 -16.10 4.34 -19.56
C PRO A 48 -17.26 3.88 -20.48
N ASN A 49 -17.96 2.79 -20.13
CA ASN A 49 -19.03 2.23 -20.97
C ASN A 49 -20.33 3.01 -20.81
N ALA A 50 -21.11 3.11 -21.89
CA ALA A 50 -22.40 3.81 -21.90
C ALA A 50 -23.57 2.83 -21.84
N TYR A 51 -24.71 3.27 -21.31
CA TYR A 51 -25.98 2.54 -21.41
C TYR A 51 -26.90 3.21 -22.44
N ALA A 52 -27.37 2.43 -23.41
CA ALA A 52 -28.41 2.78 -24.36
C ALA A 52 -29.73 2.11 -23.93
N GLY A 53 -30.44 2.73 -22.99
CA GLY A 53 -31.60 2.12 -22.35
C GLY A 53 -31.19 0.93 -21.49
N GLU A 54 -31.63 -0.28 -21.85
CA GLU A 54 -31.25 -1.52 -21.14
C GLU A 54 -29.98 -2.19 -21.72
N VAL A 55 -29.43 -1.66 -22.81
CA VAL A 55 -28.23 -2.19 -23.47
C VAL A 55 -26.98 -1.52 -22.92
N LEU A 56 -25.94 -2.28 -22.62
CA LEU A 56 -24.60 -1.77 -22.37
C LEU A 56 -23.82 -1.72 -23.69
N GLU A 57 -23.24 -0.57 -24.01
CA GLU A 57 -22.37 -0.38 -25.18
C GLU A 57 -20.89 -0.30 -24.76
N ILE A 58 -20.14 -1.35 -25.06
CA ILE A 58 -18.70 -1.44 -24.78
C ILE A 58 -17.95 -0.86 -25.98
N THR A 59 -17.57 0.42 -25.87
CA THR A 59 -16.81 1.15 -26.88
C THR A 59 -15.31 1.28 -26.55
N LYS A 60 -14.90 0.98 -25.29
CA LYS A 60 -13.50 1.07 -24.85
C LYS A 60 -13.21 0.19 -23.62
N GLY A 61 -12.37 -0.83 -23.77
CA GLY A 61 -12.09 -1.80 -22.68
C GLY A 61 -11.04 -1.39 -21.64
N ARG A 62 -10.62 -0.11 -21.59
CA ARG A 62 -9.56 0.32 -20.64
C ARG A 62 -10.09 0.36 -19.20
N GLY A 63 -9.73 -0.64 -18.41
CA GLY A 63 -10.16 -0.76 -17.00
C GLY A 63 -11.65 -1.07 -16.83
N ALA A 64 -12.31 -1.53 -17.90
CA ALA A 64 -13.70 -1.96 -17.82
C ALA A 64 -13.76 -3.38 -17.25
N ILE A 65 -14.48 -3.53 -16.13
CA ILE A 65 -14.90 -4.84 -15.61
C ILE A 65 -16.42 -4.73 -15.42
N ILE A 66 -17.15 -5.68 -15.99
CA ILE A 66 -18.59 -5.83 -15.75
C ILE A 66 -18.85 -7.15 -15.03
N GLY A 67 -19.66 -7.12 -13.99
CA GLY A 67 -19.93 -8.32 -13.20
C GLY A 67 -21.28 -8.33 -12.51
N TRP A 68 -21.63 -9.53 -12.04
CA TRP A 68 -22.81 -9.85 -11.26
C TRP A 68 -22.40 -10.71 -10.08
N TYR A 69 -23.04 -10.52 -8.94
CA TYR A 69 -23.00 -11.46 -7.82
C TYR A 69 -24.24 -12.33 -7.87
N VAL A 70 -24.06 -13.65 -7.81
CA VAL A 70 -25.15 -14.63 -7.96
C VAL A 70 -24.98 -15.70 -6.89
N GLN A 71 -25.98 -15.84 -6.03
CA GLN A 71 -25.97 -16.88 -5.00
C GLN A 71 -26.69 -18.14 -5.49
N ALA A 72 -26.29 -19.30 -4.97
CA ALA A 72 -27.01 -20.56 -5.11
C ALA A 72 -27.42 -21.10 -3.73
N LYS A 73 -28.62 -21.70 -3.64
CA LYS A 73 -29.11 -22.40 -2.43
C LYS A 73 -28.49 -23.79 -2.27
N GLN A 74 -28.20 -24.46 -3.38
CA GLN A 74 -27.53 -25.76 -3.46
C GLN A 74 -26.49 -25.76 -4.60
N ALA A 75 -25.48 -26.62 -4.47
CA ALA A 75 -24.43 -26.76 -5.47
C ALA A 75 -24.91 -27.60 -6.67
N GLU A 76 -24.88 -27.04 -7.87
CA GLU A 76 -25.22 -27.70 -9.14
C GLU A 76 -24.24 -27.31 -10.25
N GLN A 77 -24.34 -27.93 -11.43
CA GLN A 77 -23.71 -27.42 -12.65
C GLN A 77 -24.65 -26.44 -13.34
N ILE A 78 -24.12 -25.31 -13.83
CA ILE A 78 -24.88 -24.33 -14.58
C ILE A 78 -24.21 -24.02 -15.92
N THR A 79 -25.03 -23.75 -16.93
CA THR A 79 -24.57 -23.15 -18.19
C THR A 79 -24.56 -21.64 -18.05
N VAL A 80 -23.44 -21.01 -18.44
CA VAL A 80 -23.31 -19.56 -18.54
C VAL A 80 -23.38 -19.17 -20.02
N SER A 81 -24.36 -18.33 -20.37
CA SER A 81 -24.58 -17.80 -21.71
C SER A 81 -24.80 -16.28 -21.68
N ILE A 82 -24.60 -15.59 -22.79
CA ILE A 82 -24.84 -14.13 -22.90
C ILE A 82 -25.60 -13.79 -24.17
N GLU A 83 -26.35 -12.70 -24.14
CA GLU A 83 -27.02 -12.09 -25.30
C GLU A 83 -26.32 -10.78 -25.69
N TYR A 84 -25.83 -10.71 -26.93
CA TYR A 84 -24.92 -9.68 -27.43
C TYR A 84 -25.19 -9.36 -28.92
N ALA A 85 -24.70 -8.22 -29.41
CA ALA A 85 -24.68 -7.89 -30.83
C ALA A 85 -23.34 -7.24 -31.20
N CYS A 86 -22.72 -7.69 -32.30
CA CYS A 86 -21.34 -7.36 -32.68
C CYS A 86 -21.18 -7.33 -34.21
N GLU A 87 -21.31 -6.16 -34.82
CA GLU A 87 -21.29 -5.99 -36.29
C GLU A 87 -19.91 -6.21 -36.95
N ARG A 88 -18.84 -6.14 -36.16
CA ARG A 88 -17.44 -6.37 -36.61
C ARG A 88 -16.69 -7.13 -35.51
N PRO A 89 -15.80 -8.07 -35.87
CA PRO A 89 -15.11 -8.89 -34.88
C PRO A 89 -14.13 -8.04 -34.07
N LEU A 90 -14.00 -8.36 -32.79
CA LEU A 90 -13.09 -7.68 -31.88
C LEU A 90 -11.75 -8.40 -31.93
N ASP A 91 -10.64 -7.65 -31.99
CA ASP A 91 -9.30 -8.20 -32.23
C ASP A 91 -8.76 -9.08 -31.08
N GLN A 92 -9.53 -9.26 -30.00
CA GLN A 92 -9.10 -9.91 -28.78
C GLN A 92 -10.25 -10.64 -28.07
N ASP A 93 -9.97 -11.87 -27.63
CA ASP A 93 -10.82 -12.69 -26.77
C ASP A 93 -11.20 -11.99 -25.45
N TYR A 94 -12.49 -12.08 -25.09
CA TYR A 94 -13.02 -11.68 -23.79
C TYR A 94 -12.73 -12.75 -22.73
N GLN A 95 -12.52 -12.35 -21.49
CA GLN A 95 -12.40 -13.27 -20.36
C GLN A 95 -13.73 -13.32 -19.59
N LEU A 96 -14.44 -14.45 -19.64
CA LEU A 96 -15.42 -14.80 -18.60
C LEU A 96 -14.64 -15.42 -17.43
N SER A 97 -14.82 -14.91 -16.23
CA SER A 97 -14.25 -15.49 -15.02
C SER A 97 -15.35 -15.73 -13.98
N PHE A 98 -15.47 -16.98 -13.52
CA PHE A 98 -16.60 -17.46 -12.72
C PHE A 98 -16.06 -18.27 -11.53
N ASP A 99 -16.27 -17.79 -10.30
CA ASP A 99 -15.71 -18.40 -9.08
C ASP A 99 -14.19 -18.67 -9.16
N GLY A 100 -13.45 -17.79 -9.86
CA GLY A 100 -12.00 -17.92 -10.12
C GLY A 100 -11.63 -18.81 -11.32
N MET A 101 -12.58 -19.46 -11.99
CA MET A 101 -12.35 -20.23 -13.22
C MET A 101 -12.47 -19.35 -14.48
N ASP A 102 -11.39 -19.25 -15.24
CA ASP A 102 -11.35 -18.47 -16.49
C ASP A 102 -11.80 -19.27 -17.72
N ARG A 103 -12.57 -18.62 -18.61
CA ARG A 103 -12.88 -19.05 -19.97
C ARG A 103 -12.71 -17.88 -20.94
N PHE A 104 -12.01 -18.13 -22.05
CA PHE A 104 -11.80 -17.15 -23.11
C PHE A 104 -12.86 -17.30 -24.19
N TRP A 105 -13.40 -16.19 -24.66
CA TRP A 105 -14.48 -16.13 -25.64
C TRP A 105 -14.08 -15.26 -26.83
N LYS A 106 -13.96 -15.88 -28.01
CA LYS A 106 -13.85 -15.19 -29.30
C LYS A 106 -15.24 -14.73 -29.72
N VAL A 107 -15.42 -13.42 -29.81
CA VAL A 107 -16.71 -12.78 -30.10
C VAL A 107 -17.08 -13.00 -31.56
N PRO A 108 -18.14 -13.78 -31.88
CA PRO A 108 -18.62 -13.95 -33.25
C PRO A 108 -19.27 -12.66 -33.76
N VAL A 109 -19.32 -12.51 -35.08
CA VAL A 109 -20.07 -11.42 -35.72
C VAL A 109 -21.56 -11.77 -35.73
N THR A 110 -22.41 -10.82 -35.33
CA THR A 110 -23.86 -10.88 -35.56
C THR A 110 -24.23 -10.03 -36.77
N GLN A 111 -25.39 -10.29 -37.39
CA GLN A 111 -25.88 -9.36 -38.41
C GLN A 111 -26.22 -8.01 -37.77
N LYS A 112 -26.29 -6.96 -38.59
CA LYS A 112 -26.63 -5.63 -38.13
C LYS A 112 -28.01 -5.61 -37.50
N ASP A 113 -28.07 -5.10 -36.27
CA ASP A 113 -29.27 -4.98 -35.43
C ASP A 113 -29.96 -6.32 -35.07
N GLU A 114 -29.30 -7.47 -35.29
CA GLU A 114 -29.67 -8.77 -34.72
C GLU A 114 -28.93 -9.04 -33.40
N TRP A 115 -29.62 -9.69 -32.46
CA TRP A 115 -29.05 -10.20 -31.21
C TRP A 115 -28.66 -11.67 -31.34
N GLY A 116 -27.40 -11.98 -31.06
CA GLY A 116 -26.91 -13.35 -30.92
C GLY A 116 -26.90 -13.79 -29.45
N GLN A 117 -27.14 -15.07 -29.21
CA GLN A 117 -26.89 -15.71 -27.91
C GLN A 117 -25.74 -16.72 -28.05
N VAL A 118 -24.83 -16.75 -27.08
CA VAL A 118 -23.68 -17.68 -27.08
C VAL A 118 -23.45 -18.27 -25.70
N LYS A 119 -23.18 -19.57 -25.66
CA LYS A 119 -22.72 -20.29 -24.46
C LYS A 119 -21.24 -20.04 -24.25
N LEU A 120 -20.89 -19.46 -23.10
CA LEU A 120 -19.52 -19.16 -22.70
C LEU A 120 -18.87 -20.30 -21.91
N GLY A 121 -19.67 -21.14 -21.24
CA GLY A 121 -19.16 -22.33 -20.56
C GLY A 121 -20.19 -23.07 -19.71
N THR A 122 -19.73 -24.12 -19.04
CA THR A 122 -20.44 -24.80 -17.95
C THR A 122 -19.57 -24.69 -16.70
N PHE A 123 -20.15 -24.34 -15.56
CA PHE A 123 -19.45 -24.09 -14.30
C PHE A 123 -20.24 -24.64 -13.12
N ARG A 124 -19.55 -25.04 -12.05
CA ARG A 124 -20.17 -25.49 -10.81
C ARG A 124 -20.42 -24.30 -9.88
N VAL A 125 -21.64 -24.15 -9.38
CA VAL A 125 -21.94 -23.22 -8.27
C VAL A 125 -21.80 -23.91 -6.92
N ARG A 126 -21.53 -23.12 -5.88
CA ARG A 126 -21.46 -23.55 -4.48
C ARG A 126 -22.63 -22.95 -3.70
N ALA A 127 -23.12 -23.68 -2.70
CA ALA A 127 -24.23 -23.22 -1.86
C ALA A 127 -23.80 -22.08 -0.90
N GLY A 128 -24.70 -21.17 -0.58
CA GLY A 128 -24.62 -20.31 0.60
C GLY A 128 -23.75 -19.04 0.50
N LEU A 129 -22.96 -18.86 -0.56
CA LEU A 129 -22.22 -17.61 -0.82
C LEU A 129 -22.55 -17.03 -2.21
N PRO A 130 -22.52 -15.69 -2.37
CA PRO A 130 -22.57 -15.07 -3.69
C PRO A 130 -21.33 -15.41 -4.51
N VAL A 131 -21.50 -16.21 -5.57
CA VAL A 131 -20.48 -16.42 -6.60
C VAL A 131 -20.33 -15.13 -7.42
N LEU A 132 -19.10 -14.73 -7.69
CA LEU A 132 -18.82 -13.62 -8.59
C LEU A 132 -18.66 -14.11 -10.04
N VAL A 133 -19.39 -13.46 -10.94
CA VAL A 133 -19.29 -13.65 -12.39
C VAL A 133 -18.79 -12.36 -13.02
N LEU A 134 -17.60 -12.38 -13.63
CA LEU A 134 -17.02 -11.26 -14.36
C LEU A 134 -16.96 -11.56 -15.85
N LEU A 135 -17.34 -10.59 -16.68
CA LEU A 135 -16.95 -10.55 -18.09
C LEU A 135 -16.01 -9.35 -18.28
N VAL A 136 -14.74 -9.63 -18.61
CA VAL A 136 -13.70 -8.62 -18.76
C VAL A 136 -13.46 -8.36 -20.25
N PRO A 137 -13.83 -7.17 -20.78
CA PRO A 137 -13.50 -6.76 -22.14
C PRO A 137 -12.00 -6.53 -22.35
N PRO A 138 -11.53 -6.49 -23.61
CA PRO A 138 -10.11 -6.52 -23.91
C PRO A 138 -9.45 -5.14 -23.78
N SER A 139 -8.18 -5.12 -23.40
CA SER A 139 -7.55 -3.91 -22.87
C SER A 139 -7.24 -2.83 -23.93
N ASN A 140 -7.04 -1.60 -23.47
CA ASN A 140 -6.43 -0.46 -24.21
C ASN A 140 -7.06 0.01 -25.54
N ARG A 141 -7.97 -0.72 -26.19
CA ARG A 141 -8.57 -0.33 -27.47
C ARG A 141 -9.85 0.48 -27.29
N LYS A 142 -10.04 1.50 -28.13
CA LYS A 142 -11.35 2.09 -28.46
C LYS A 142 -11.83 1.43 -29.76
N TYR A 143 -13.12 1.12 -29.83
CA TYR A 143 -13.76 0.52 -30.99
C TYR A 143 -14.75 1.51 -31.60
N ASP A 144 -14.68 1.73 -32.91
CA ASP A 144 -15.64 2.56 -33.66
C ASP A 144 -16.87 1.73 -34.11
N HIS A 145 -17.21 0.74 -33.29
CA HIS A 145 -18.33 -0.20 -33.35
C HIS A 145 -18.47 -0.78 -31.93
N PRO A 146 -19.56 -0.51 -31.20
CA PRO A 146 -19.73 -1.05 -29.86
C PRO A 146 -19.95 -2.57 -29.92
N LEU A 147 -19.39 -3.30 -28.96
CA LEU A 147 -20.02 -4.56 -28.55
C LEU A 147 -21.25 -4.17 -27.72
N ARG A 148 -22.43 -4.51 -28.21
CA ARG A 148 -23.70 -4.29 -27.50
C ARG A 148 -23.99 -5.53 -26.65
N PHE A 149 -24.31 -5.35 -25.37
CA PHE A 149 -24.61 -6.43 -24.43
C PHE A 149 -25.97 -6.20 -23.76
N ARG A 150 -26.83 -7.23 -23.71
CA ARG A 150 -28.21 -7.12 -23.21
C ARG A 150 -28.44 -7.85 -21.90
N LYS A 151 -28.04 -9.11 -21.78
CA LYS A 151 -28.19 -9.92 -20.56
C LYS A 151 -27.17 -11.04 -20.44
N LEU A 152 -26.84 -11.39 -19.20
CA LEU A 152 -26.25 -12.67 -18.82
C LEU A 152 -27.40 -13.65 -18.53
N VAL A 153 -27.28 -14.89 -19.00
CA VAL A 153 -28.27 -15.97 -18.82
C VAL A 153 -27.60 -17.13 -18.10
N LEU A 154 -28.15 -17.52 -16.96
CA LEU A 154 -27.63 -18.61 -16.13
C LEU A 154 -28.65 -19.74 -16.04
N ALA A 155 -28.36 -20.87 -16.66
CA ALA A 155 -29.27 -22.02 -16.74
C ALA A 155 -28.77 -23.18 -15.87
N GLY A 156 -29.51 -23.48 -14.80
CA GLY A 156 -29.32 -24.66 -13.94
C GLY A 156 -30.52 -25.61 -13.98
N GLU A 157 -30.38 -26.76 -13.32
CA GLU A 157 -31.42 -27.79 -13.22
C GLU A 157 -32.49 -27.41 -12.15
N THR A 158 -32.13 -26.54 -11.20
CA THR A 158 -32.95 -26.24 -10.01
C THR A 158 -33.60 -24.85 -10.02
N ALA A 159 -34.95 -24.79 -9.94
CA ALA A 159 -35.69 -23.51 -9.92
C ALA A 159 -35.45 -22.70 -8.66
N GLY A 160 -35.22 -21.40 -8.85
CA GLY A 160 -34.98 -20.46 -7.75
C GLY A 160 -33.80 -20.87 -6.88
N ASN A 161 -32.91 -21.73 -7.38
CA ASN A 161 -31.62 -22.01 -6.75
C ASN A 161 -30.71 -20.80 -6.93
N LEU A 162 -30.56 -20.36 -8.17
CA LEU A 162 -29.87 -19.15 -8.55
C LEU A 162 -30.73 -17.92 -8.25
N SER A 163 -30.12 -16.88 -7.69
CA SER A 163 -30.67 -15.52 -7.69
C SER A 163 -29.55 -14.48 -7.78
N LEU A 164 -29.86 -13.30 -8.34
CA LEU A 164 -28.99 -12.13 -8.15
C LEU A 164 -28.80 -11.90 -6.64
N ALA A 165 -27.58 -11.57 -6.26
CA ALA A 165 -27.19 -11.17 -4.92
C ALA A 165 -26.63 -9.74 -4.95
N ASN A 166 -26.72 -9.04 -3.83
CA ASN A 166 -26.00 -7.78 -3.67
C ASN A 166 -24.48 -8.04 -3.64
N PRO A 167 -23.65 -7.09 -4.08
CA PRO A 167 -22.21 -7.18 -3.86
C PRO A 167 -21.92 -7.32 -2.35
N PRO A 168 -21.00 -8.21 -1.93
CA PRO A 168 -20.51 -8.25 -0.57
C PRO A 168 -20.01 -6.86 -0.17
N LYS A 169 -20.55 -6.31 0.93
CA LYS A 169 -19.98 -5.10 1.52
C LYS A 169 -18.60 -5.48 2.06
N GLU A 170 -17.57 -4.75 1.64
CA GLU A 170 -16.25 -4.89 2.27
C GLU A 170 -16.38 -4.68 3.79
N PRO A 171 -15.71 -5.51 4.61
CA PRO A 171 -15.79 -5.39 6.06
C PRO A 171 -15.20 -4.06 6.51
N ASP A 172 -15.87 -3.39 7.45
CA ASP A 172 -15.39 -2.13 8.01
C ASP A 172 -14.08 -2.36 8.79
N SER A 173 -12.96 -1.92 8.22
CA SER A 173 -11.63 -2.06 8.83
C SER A 173 -11.51 -1.26 10.12
N PRO A 174 -10.80 -1.76 11.15
CA PRO A 174 -10.50 -0.99 12.33
C PRO A 174 -9.53 0.12 11.99
N ASP A 175 -9.63 1.16 12.80
CA ASP A 175 -8.57 2.09 13.14
C ASP A 175 -7.14 1.62 12.89
N ALA A 176 -6.37 2.45 12.18
CA ALA A 176 -5.03 2.10 11.75
C ALA A 176 -3.95 3.01 12.36
N THR A 177 -2.83 2.38 12.69
CA THR A 177 -1.59 2.92 13.27
C THR A 177 -0.40 2.19 12.64
N PRO A 178 0.82 2.74 12.60
CA PRO A 178 1.97 2.07 11.97
C PRO A 178 2.23 0.69 12.58
N GLY A 179 2.20 -0.37 11.75
CA GLY A 179 2.29 -1.78 12.18
C GLY A 179 0.94 -2.45 12.53
N PHE A 180 -0.17 -1.72 12.39
CA PHE A 180 -1.54 -2.17 12.65
C PHE A 180 -2.53 -1.52 11.65
N GLY A 181 -2.47 -1.90 10.37
CA GLY A 181 -3.32 -1.37 9.29
C GLY A 181 -2.72 -0.15 8.57
N GLN A 182 -1.47 0.19 8.89
CA GLN A 182 -0.68 1.23 8.22
C GLN A 182 0.78 0.78 8.16
N LYS A 183 1.44 1.11 7.06
CA LYS A 183 2.88 0.95 6.87
C LYS A 183 3.66 1.52 8.07
N LEU A 184 4.67 0.76 8.53
CA LEU A 184 5.64 1.19 9.55
C LEU A 184 6.33 2.51 9.18
N THR A 185 6.82 3.26 10.17
CA THR A 185 7.53 4.55 9.95
C THR A 185 8.99 4.54 10.39
N SER A 186 9.45 3.46 11.02
CA SER A 186 10.72 3.44 11.77
C SER A 186 11.43 2.09 11.67
N LEU A 187 12.72 2.07 12.03
CA LEU A 187 13.55 0.86 12.05
C LEU A 187 13.07 -0.11 13.13
N HIS A 188 13.12 -1.41 12.82
CA HIS A 188 12.84 -2.47 13.79
C HIS A 188 13.78 -2.35 15.01
N PRO A 189 13.30 -2.42 16.27
CA PRO A 189 14.13 -2.08 17.43
C PRO A 189 15.31 -3.02 17.68
N ALA A 190 15.31 -4.22 17.08
CA ALA A 190 16.42 -5.17 17.13
C ALA A 190 17.41 -5.07 15.93
N LEU A 191 17.30 -4.04 15.08
CA LEU A 191 18.21 -3.79 13.97
C LEU A 191 19.02 -2.50 14.19
N ALA A 192 20.33 -2.57 13.97
CA ALA A 192 21.21 -1.42 13.82
C ALA A 192 21.62 -1.28 12.36
N VAL A 193 21.64 -0.06 11.82
CA VAL A 193 21.97 0.21 10.41
C VAL A 193 23.16 1.15 10.32
N HIS A 194 24.11 0.84 9.43
CA HIS A 194 25.18 1.74 9.02
C HIS A 194 25.07 2.01 7.51
N ASP A 195 24.89 3.28 7.15
CA ASP A 195 24.83 3.79 5.77
C ASP A 195 26.26 3.84 5.19
N LEU A 196 26.56 3.00 4.19
CA LEU A 196 27.87 2.85 3.57
C LEU A 196 27.98 3.57 2.22
N ARG A 197 27.07 4.52 1.93
CA ARG A 197 27.11 5.30 0.68
C ARG A 197 28.35 6.17 0.59
N ASP A 198 28.97 6.16 -0.59
CA ASP A 198 29.80 7.26 -1.04
C ASP A 198 28.93 8.23 -1.83
N GLU A 199 28.73 9.45 -1.31
CA GLU A 199 27.93 10.49 -1.98
C GLU A 199 28.61 11.01 -3.28
N ALA A 200 29.88 10.68 -3.52
CA ALA A 200 30.57 10.93 -4.79
C ALA A 200 30.26 9.89 -5.89
N LEU A 201 29.60 8.77 -5.54
CA LEU A 201 29.30 7.67 -6.46
C LEU A 201 27.79 7.40 -6.58
N THR A 202 27.34 7.09 -7.79
CA THR A 202 25.93 6.75 -8.08
C THR A 202 25.71 5.25 -7.87
N LEU A 203 25.75 4.77 -6.63
CA LEU A 203 25.73 3.35 -6.28
C LEU A 203 24.33 2.70 -6.42
N ARG A 204 23.82 2.58 -7.66
CA ARG A 204 22.59 1.86 -8.01
C ARG A 204 22.84 0.34 -8.02
N ILE A 205 22.94 -0.26 -6.84
CA ILE A 205 23.36 -1.67 -6.69
C ILE A 205 22.31 -2.63 -7.28
N SER A 206 22.76 -3.49 -8.19
CA SER A 206 21.90 -4.36 -9.01
C SER A 206 22.24 -5.86 -8.93
N GLY A 207 23.40 -6.21 -8.39
CA GLY A 207 23.79 -7.56 -7.97
C GLY A 207 24.80 -7.49 -6.82
N MET A 208 24.86 -8.50 -5.95
CA MET A 208 25.73 -8.54 -4.77
C MET A 208 26.12 -9.99 -4.45
N ALA A 209 27.39 -10.23 -4.06
CA ALA A 209 27.86 -11.54 -3.61
C ALA A 209 29.17 -11.42 -2.78
N LEU A 210 29.48 -12.41 -1.95
CA LEU A 210 30.78 -12.53 -1.28
C LEU A 210 31.79 -13.33 -2.09
N ARG A 211 33.00 -12.78 -2.24
CA ARG A 211 34.18 -13.49 -2.77
C ARG A 211 35.02 -14.02 -1.60
N GLY A 212 34.48 -15.04 -0.91
CA GLY A 212 35.05 -15.56 0.32
C GLY A 212 34.72 -14.70 1.56
N PRO A 213 35.31 -14.97 2.73
CA PRO A 213 34.81 -14.50 4.02
C PRO A 213 35.02 -12.99 4.29
N ARG A 214 35.73 -12.27 3.41
CA ARG A 214 36.20 -10.90 3.67
C ARG A 214 35.96 -9.89 2.55
N GLU A 215 35.56 -10.30 1.35
CA GLU A 215 35.41 -9.38 0.22
C GLU A 215 33.96 -9.39 -0.28
N LEU A 216 33.29 -8.25 -0.20
CA LEU A 216 31.98 -8.06 -0.83
C LEU A 216 32.19 -7.48 -2.22
N ILE A 217 31.60 -8.13 -3.22
CA ILE A 217 31.52 -7.63 -4.60
C ILE A 217 30.09 -7.27 -4.96
N PHE A 218 29.90 -6.22 -5.75
CA PHE A 218 28.58 -5.78 -6.19
C PHE A 218 28.61 -5.07 -7.54
N THR A 219 27.59 -5.32 -8.37
CA THR A 219 27.41 -4.60 -9.64
C THR A 219 26.53 -3.37 -9.45
N THR A 220 26.76 -2.35 -10.29
CA THR A 220 25.84 -1.22 -10.47
C THR A 220 25.05 -1.37 -11.76
N TRP A 221 23.84 -0.79 -11.82
CA TRP A 221 23.05 -0.69 -13.06
C TRP A 221 23.90 -0.16 -14.23
N ASP A 222 24.75 0.83 -13.94
CA ASP A 222 25.59 1.55 -14.87
C ASP A 222 26.69 0.69 -15.55
N GLY A 223 26.84 -0.57 -15.13
CA GLY A 223 27.70 -1.56 -15.80
C GLY A 223 29.06 -1.79 -15.14
N ASP A 224 29.29 -1.26 -13.95
CA ASP A 224 30.52 -1.46 -13.17
C ASP A 224 30.38 -2.63 -12.17
N LEU A 225 31.48 -3.32 -11.89
CA LEU A 225 31.63 -4.24 -10.74
C LEU A 225 32.62 -3.65 -9.74
N TYR A 226 32.21 -3.51 -8.49
CA TYR A 226 33.02 -3.01 -7.38
C TYR A 226 33.32 -4.12 -6.35
N SER A 227 34.38 -3.89 -5.56
CA SER A 227 34.87 -4.74 -4.48
C SER A 227 35.31 -3.91 -3.27
N PHE A 228 35.21 -4.45 -2.05
CA PHE A 228 35.89 -3.92 -0.86
C PHE A 228 36.08 -5.01 0.23
N ASP A 229 37.09 -4.83 1.09
CA ASP A 229 37.31 -5.68 2.27
C ASP A 229 36.35 -5.27 3.41
N LEU A 230 35.56 -6.23 3.92
CA LEU A 230 34.62 -6.06 5.04
C LEU A 230 35.28 -5.55 6.33
N THR A 231 36.58 -5.77 6.51
CA THR A 231 37.37 -5.27 7.64
C THR A 231 37.85 -3.83 7.45
N ALA A 232 37.72 -3.27 6.25
CA ALA A 232 37.99 -1.86 5.94
C ALA A 232 36.74 -0.96 6.06
N ILE A 233 35.62 -1.48 6.57
CA ILE A 233 34.42 -0.69 6.88
C ILE A 233 34.73 0.24 8.08
N PRO A 234 34.64 1.58 7.93
CA PRO A 234 34.87 2.52 9.02
C PRO A 234 33.71 2.54 10.02
N GLU A 235 33.85 3.32 11.11
CA GLU A 235 32.74 3.60 12.03
C GLU A 235 31.68 4.56 11.43
N SER A 236 32.05 5.31 10.38
CA SER A 236 31.19 6.26 9.67
C SER A 236 31.62 6.45 8.22
N GLY A 237 30.69 6.31 7.27
CA GLY A 237 30.93 6.57 5.84
C GLY A 237 31.31 5.33 5.03
N PRO A 238 31.66 5.51 3.74
CA PRO A 238 31.93 4.40 2.83
C PRO A 238 33.26 3.69 3.12
N PRO A 239 33.35 2.37 2.90
CA PRO A 239 34.62 1.69 2.74
C PRO A 239 35.31 2.10 1.41
N PRO A 240 36.62 1.88 1.25
CA PRO A 240 37.31 2.16 -0.01
C PRO A 240 36.90 1.16 -1.11
N PHE A 241 35.98 1.57 -1.98
CA PHE A 241 35.53 0.76 -3.12
C PHE A 241 36.58 0.69 -4.24
N ARG A 242 37.04 -0.51 -4.60
CA ARG A 242 37.86 -0.76 -5.80
C ARG A 242 36.97 -1.28 -6.92
N ARG A 243 36.89 -0.57 -8.05
CA ARG A 243 36.27 -1.10 -9.27
C ARG A 243 37.16 -2.17 -9.89
N ILE A 244 36.58 -3.30 -10.26
CA ILE A 244 37.29 -4.49 -10.77
C ILE A 244 36.75 -4.99 -12.11
N ALA A 245 35.58 -4.54 -12.57
CA ALA A 245 35.08 -4.80 -13.93
C ALA A 245 34.25 -3.59 -14.41
N GLN A 246 34.05 -3.43 -15.72
CA GLN A 246 33.26 -2.32 -16.30
C GLN A 246 32.72 -2.69 -17.70
N GLY A 247 31.57 -2.12 -18.06
CA GLY A 247 30.97 -2.28 -19.40
C GLY A 247 29.86 -3.32 -19.51
N LEU A 248 29.39 -3.86 -18.37
CA LEU A 248 28.31 -4.83 -18.30
C LEU A 248 26.95 -4.23 -18.73
N SER A 249 26.11 -5.04 -19.39
CA SER A 249 24.84 -4.67 -20.03
C SER A 249 23.63 -4.82 -19.09
N GLU A 250 23.35 -3.76 -18.33
CA GLU A 250 22.29 -3.71 -17.30
C GLU A 250 22.38 -4.90 -16.29
N PRO A 251 23.56 -5.13 -15.64
CA PRO A 251 23.82 -6.36 -14.87
C PRO A 251 22.92 -6.46 -13.63
N MET A 252 22.08 -7.49 -13.58
CA MET A 252 20.92 -7.56 -12.67
C MET A 252 20.97 -8.73 -11.66
N GLY A 253 22.05 -9.51 -11.70
CA GLY A 253 22.38 -10.59 -10.79
C GLY A 253 23.89 -10.82 -10.78
N LEU A 254 24.41 -11.30 -9.66
CA LEU A 254 25.83 -11.55 -9.41
C LEU A 254 25.94 -12.75 -8.47
N ALA A 255 26.78 -13.74 -8.78
CA ALA A 255 27.02 -14.89 -7.92
C ALA A 255 28.48 -15.33 -7.99
N VAL A 256 28.99 -15.88 -6.88
CA VAL A 256 30.32 -16.48 -6.80
C VAL A 256 30.19 -17.97 -6.48
N SER A 257 30.90 -18.83 -7.21
CA SER A 257 30.97 -20.26 -6.90
C SER A 257 32.33 -20.83 -7.28
N ASN A 258 32.98 -21.51 -6.33
CA ASN A 258 34.34 -22.06 -6.48
C ASN A 258 35.36 -21.03 -7.01
N GLY A 259 35.23 -19.76 -6.58
CA GLY A 259 36.07 -18.63 -7.00
C GLY A 259 35.70 -17.98 -8.34
N ARG A 260 34.87 -18.62 -9.16
CA ARG A 260 34.36 -18.08 -10.43
C ARG A 260 33.25 -17.06 -10.17
N ILE A 261 33.24 -15.97 -10.93
CA ILE A 261 32.23 -14.90 -10.82
C ILE A 261 31.28 -14.98 -12.01
N PHE A 262 29.98 -14.99 -11.73
CA PHE A 262 28.90 -15.05 -12.72
C PHE A 262 28.01 -13.82 -12.62
N VAL A 263 27.66 -13.23 -13.76
CA VAL A 263 26.80 -12.05 -13.89
C VAL A 263 25.64 -12.39 -14.82
N THR A 264 24.44 -11.88 -14.52
CA THR A 264 23.31 -11.93 -15.45
C THR A 264 23.07 -10.56 -16.07
N GLU A 265 23.22 -10.51 -17.38
CA GLU A 265 23.07 -9.31 -18.22
C GLU A 265 21.83 -9.46 -19.10
N LYS A 266 21.27 -8.36 -19.60
CA LYS A 266 19.98 -8.35 -20.32
C LYS A 266 19.83 -9.40 -21.45
N ASN A 267 20.94 -9.69 -22.11
CA ASN A 267 21.07 -10.55 -23.28
C ASN A 267 21.75 -11.90 -23.00
N GLU A 268 22.50 -12.05 -21.90
CA GLU A 268 23.31 -13.25 -21.66
C GLU A 268 23.66 -13.48 -20.18
N ALA A 269 24.09 -14.70 -19.87
CA ALA A 269 24.74 -15.02 -18.60
C ALA A 269 26.26 -15.10 -18.86
N THR A 270 27.03 -14.32 -18.09
CA THR A 270 28.46 -14.09 -18.32
C THR A 270 29.28 -14.62 -17.16
N GLU A 271 30.42 -15.23 -17.46
CA GLU A 271 31.49 -15.50 -16.49
C GLU A 271 32.62 -14.50 -16.68
N LEU A 272 33.09 -13.90 -15.59
CA LEU A 272 34.20 -12.96 -15.58
C LEU A 272 35.50 -13.70 -15.28
N LEU A 273 36.51 -13.46 -16.12
CA LEU A 273 37.84 -14.04 -16.02
C LEU A 273 38.89 -12.95 -15.77
N ASP A 274 39.83 -13.29 -14.88
CA ASP A 274 41.02 -12.56 -14.46
C ASP A 274 42.19 -13.40 -15.02
N GLU A 275 42.73 -13.02 -16.18
CA GLU A 275 43.68 -13.84 -16.94
C GLU A 275 45.15 -13.55 -16.59
N ASP A 276 45.46 -12.39 -16.00
CA ASP A 276 46.81 -12.03 -15.54
C ASP A 276 47.04 -12.12 -14.02
N GLY A 277 45.97 -12.13 -13.22
CA GLY A 277 46.00 -12.32 -11.77
C GLY A 277 46.09 -11.03 -10.95
N ASP A 278 45.89 -9.83 -11.52
CA ASP A 278 45.89 -8.57 -10.77
C ASP A 278 44.61 -8.33 -9.93
N GLY A 279 43.58 -9.17 -10.13
CA GLY A 279 42.31 -9.09 -9.42
C GLY A 279 41.29 -8.13 -10.04
N THR A 280 41.55 -7.65 -11.27
CA THR A 280 40.60 -7.03 -12.21
C THR A 280 39.99 -8.12 -13.10
N PHE A 281 38.98 -7.76 -13.91
CA PHE A 281 38.27 -8.67 -14.81
C PHE A 281 38.10 -8.02 -16.19
N GLU A 282 39.01 -8.37 -17.09
CA GLU A 282 39.14 -7.88 -18.47
C GLU A 282 38.53 -8.82 -19.52
N THR A 283 38.39 -10.12 -19.21
CA THR A 283 37.85 -11.12 -20.14
C THR A 283 36.45 -11.59 -19.71
N TYR A 284 35.50 -11.48 -20.64
CA TYR A 284 34.06 -11.68 -20.42
C TYR A 284 33.61 -12.88 -21.27
N ARG A 285 33.24 -13.99 -20.62
CA ARG A 285 32.83 -15.22 -21.30
C ARG A 285 31.33 -15.43 -21.19
N CYS A 286 30.60 -15.14 -22.26
CA CYS A 286 29.22 -15.56 -22.42
C CYS A 286 29.11 -17.08 -22.24
N LEU A 287 28.33 -17.51 -21.23
CA LEU A 287 27.98 -18.91 -20.97
C LEU A 287 26.77 -19.32 -21.81
N SER A 288 25.76 -18.45 -21.90
CA SER A 288 24.61 -18.65 -22.78
C SER A 288 23.86 -17.34 -23.03
N HIS A 289 23.24 -17.28 -24.21
CA HIS A 289 22.30 -16.26 -24.66
C HIS A 289 21.02 -16.90 -25.27
N ASP A 290 20.63 -18.10 -24.79
CA ASP A 290 19.57 -18.94 -25.39
C ASP A 290 18.14 -18.34 -25.30
N TRP A 291 17.96 -17.19 -24.66
CA TRP A 291 16.70 -16.45 -24.58
C TRP A 291 16.78 -15.15 -25.41
N PRO A 292 15.79 -14.87 -26.29
CA PRO A 292 15.81 -13.65 -27.09
C PRO A 292 15.48 -12.41 -26.24
N CYS A 293 16.29 -11.37 -26.40
CA CYS A 293 16.06 -10.04 -25.84
C CYS A 293 15.59 -9.03 -26.90
N THR A 294 14.86 -7.99 -26.48
CA THR A 294 14.59 -6.81 -27.30
C THR A 294 15.22 -5.54 -26.72
N THR A 295 15.08 -4.42 -27.42
CA THR A 295 15.43 -3.08 -26.91
C THR A 295 14.47 -2.57 -25.84
N ASP A 296 13.46 -3.35 -25.43
CA ASP A 296 12.54 -3.00 -24.36
C ASP A 296 13.30 -2.75 -23.05
N TYR A 297 13.08 -1.59 -22.45
CA TYR A 297 13.85 -1.14 -21.29
C TYR A 297 13.57 -1.98 -20.02
N HIS A 298 12.58 -2.88 -20.04
CA HIS A 298 12.06 -3.60 -18.88
C HIS A 298 12.26 -5.14 -18.93
N GLU A 299 13.12 -5.61 -19.84
CA GLU A 299 13.47 -7.01 -20.04
C GLU A 299 14.74 -7.44 -19.25
N TYR A 300 14.69 -7.35 -17.93
CA TYR A 300 15.81 -7.67 -17.02
C TYR A 300 16.02 -9.18 -16.80
N LEU A 301 17.21 -9.57 -16.32
CA LEU A 301 17.54 -10.90 -15.77
C LEU A 301 17.95 -10.78 -14.29
N PHE A 302 17.00 -10.91 -13.39
CA PHE A 302 17.14 -10.60 -11.98
C PHE A 302 17.72 -11.74 -11.14
N GLY A 303 18.64 -11.36 -10.24
CA GLY A 303 19.27 -12.21 -9.22
C GLY A 303 20.21 -13.27 -9.81
N ALA A 304 20.97 -13.94 -8.95
CA ALA A 304 21.76 -15.11 -9.35
C ALA A 304 21.99 -16.04 -8.16
N VAL A 305 21.62 -17.32 -8.31
CA VAL A 305 21.95 -18.39 -7.35
C VAL A 305 22.69 -19.50 -8.09
N VAL A 306 23.84 -19.95 -7.58
CA VAL A 306 24.56 -21.10 -8.14
C VAL A 306 24.40 -22.32 -7.24
N LYS A 307 23.81 -23.39 -7.77
CA LYS A 307 23.56 -24.64 -7.05
C LYS A 307 23.67 -25.83 -7.99
N ASP A 308 24.33 -26.91 -7.55
CA ASP A 308 24.50 -28.16 -8.33
C ASP A 308 25.02 -27.93 -9.77
N SER A 309 26.03 -27.04 -9.89
CA SER A 309 26.60 -26.54 -11.16
C SER A 309 25.60 -25.86 -12.13
N GLN A 310 24.43 -25.46 -11.65
CA GLN A 310 23.47 -24.63 -12.38
C GLN A 310 23.46 -23.20 -11.82
N LEU A 311 23.53 -22.21 -12.70
CA LEU A 311 23.22 -20.82 -12.43
C LEU A 311 21.72 -20.58 -12.65
N PHE A 312 21.01 -20.13 -11.62
CA PHE A 312 19.57 -19.83 -11.65
C PHE A 312 19.33 -18.32 -11.57
N PHE A 313 18.45 -17.82 -12.43
CA PHE A 313 18.01 -16.42 -12.48
C PHE A 313 16.59 -16.32 -13.06
N SER A 314 16.00 -15.14 -12.98
CA SER A 314 14.61 -14.92 -13.43
C SER A 314 14.49 -13.80 -14.47
N SER A 315 13.64 -13.96 -15.48
CA SER A 315 13.49 -13.01 -16.57
C SER A 315 12.19 -12.21 -16.45
N SER A 316 12.27 -10.88 -16.49
CA SER A 316 11.09 -10.01 -16.49
C SER A 316 10.51 -9.81 -17.90
N VAL A 317 9.27 -9.30 -17.94
CA VAL A 317 8.55 -9.03 -19.19
C VAL A 317 8.65 -7.55 -19.57
N GLY A 318 8.67 -7.28 -20.87
CA GLY A 318 8.79 -5.94 -21.43
C GLY A 318 7.60 -5.03 -21.12
N MET A 319 7.86 -3.72 -21.14
CA MET A 319 6.88 -2.66 -20.89
C MET A 319 6.63 -1.70 -22.06
N THR A 320 7.59 -1.48 -22.96
CA THR A 320 7.38 -0.71 -24.20
C THR A 320 6.60 -1.49 -25.26
N MET A 321 6.76 -2.82 -25.35
CA MET A 321 5.93 -3.69 -26.19
C MET A 321 4.54 -3.99 -25.59
N ARG A 322 4.15 -3.30 -24.50
CA ARG A 322 2.78 -3.31 -23.98
C ARG A 322 1.89 -2.36 -24.79
N ASP A 323 1.68 -2.73 -26.04
CA ASP A 323 0.58 -2.23 -26.84
C ASP A 323 -0.77 -2.79 -26.31
N LYS A 324 -1.72 -3.13 -27.19
CA LYS A 324 -3.00 -3.70 -26.77
C LYS A 324 -2.88 -5.17 -26.41
N ASP A 325 -1.90 -5.87 -26.97
CA ASP A 325 -1.88 -7.34 -27.06
C ASP A 325 -0.95 -8.02 -26.04
N ASN A 326 -0.16 -7.26 -25.25
CA ASN A 326 0.78 -7.80 -24.25
C ASN A 326 1.71 -8.89 -24.85
N ARG A 327 2.26 -8.60 -26.03
CA ARG A 327 3.22 -9.47 -26.72
C ARG A 327 4.56 -9.39 -26.01
N GLN A 328 5.27 -10.50 -25.96
CA GLN A 328 6.55 -10.63 -25.27
C GLN A 328 7.55 -11.38 -26.14
N ALA A 329 8.85 -11.14 -25.94
CA ALA A 329 9.86 -12.02 -26.51
C ALA A 329 9.71 -13.45 -25.93
N PRO A 330 10.00 -14.51 -26.71
CA PRO A 330 9.99 -15.87 -26.19
C PRO A 330 10.78 -16.01 -24.88
N LEU A 331 10.29 -16.85 -23.97
CA LEU A 331 10.95 -17.19 -22.70
C LEU A 331 11.10 -16.03 -21.68
N ARG A 332 10.58 -14.83 -21.95
CA ARG A 332 10.41 -13.78 -20.91
C ARG A 332 9.30 -14.17 -19.93
N GLY A 333 9.48 -13.82 -18.65
CA GLY A 333 8.60 -14.27 -17.56
C GLY A 333 8.93 -15.67 -17.03
N SER A 334 10.21 -16.06 -17.04
CA SER A 334 10.71 -17.39 -16.67
C SER A 334 11.58 -17.39 -15.41
N VAL A 335 11.72 -18.56 -14.78
CA VAL A 335 12.96 -18.93 -14.09
C VAL A 335 13.79 -19.78 -15.05
N ILE A 336 15.05 -19.40 -15.24
CA ILE A 336 15.99 -20.00 -16.19
C ILE A 336 17.11 -20.69 -15.40
N GLN A 337 17.59 -21.83 -15.88
CA GLN A 337 18.82 -22.47 -15.38
C GLN A 337 19.85 -22.58 -16.52
N VAL A 338 21.12 -22.32 -16.23
CA VAL A 338 22.24 -22.48 -17.17
C VAL A 338 23.36 -23.28 -16.50
N HIS A 339 23.81 -24.37 -17.12
CA HIS A 339 24.90 -25.20 -16.59
C HIS A 339 26.26 -24.50 -16.73
N VAL A 340 26.93 -24.17 -15.62
CA VAL A 340 28.08 -23.25 -15.60
C VAL A 340 29.32 -23.70 -16.40
N ASP A 341 29.49 -25.00 -16.65
CA ASP A 341 30.60 -25.54 -17.44
C ASP A 341 30.27 -25.83 -18.91
N THR A 342 28.99 -25.82 -19.32
CA THR A 342 28.56 -26.28 -20.66
C THR A 342 27.66 -25.30 -21.40
N GLY A 343 27.21 -24.22 -20.75
CA GLY A 343 26.29 -23.25 -21.33
C GLY A 343 24.86 -23.77 -21.57
N LYS A 344 24.58 -25.03 -21.25
CA LYS A 344 23.28 -25.64 -21.53
C LYS A 344 22.17 -24.99 -20.70
N THR A 345 21.22 -24.37 -21.38
CA THR A 345 20.02 -23.77 -20.77
C THR A 345 18.86 -24.77 -20.64
N ASP A 346 18.08 -24.67 -19.56
CA ASP A 346 16.70 -25.16 -19.49
C ASP A 346 15.78 -24.10 -18.85
N ILE A 347 14.47 -24.17 -19.12
CA ILE A 347 13.46 -23.33 -18.44
C ILE A 347 12.87 -24.11 -17.25
N VAL A 348 13.02 -23.54 -16.05
CA VAL A 348 12.59 -24.17 -14.79
C VAL A 348 11.11 -23.93 -14.55
N ALA A 349 10.64 -22.68 -14.68
CA ALA A 349 9.25 -22.29 -14.46
C ALA A 349 8.90 -21.07 -15.32
N GLY A 350 7.60 -20.75 -15.46
CA GLY A 350 7.13 -19.64 -16.29
C GLY A 350 5.96 -18.86 -15.70
N GLY A 351 5.49 -17.85 -16.44
CA GLY A 351 4.34 -17.04 -16.04
C GLY A 351 4.62 -16.05 -14.91
N LEU A 352 5.84 -15.53 -14.84
CA LEU A 352 6.25 -14.39 -14.00
C LEU A 352 6.09 -13.07 -14.78
N ARG A 353 6.07 -11.92 -14.09
CA ARG A 353 5.95 -10.59 -14.73
C ARG A 353 7.17 -9.71 -14.50
N THR A 354 7.51 -9.46 -13.24
CA THR A 354 8.70 -8.69 -12.86
C THR A 354 9.26 -9.34 -11.59
N PRO A 355 9.97 -10.46 -11.78
CA PRO A 355 10.43 -11.28 -10.66
C PRO A 355 11.74 -10.73 -10.08
N ASP A 356 11.68 -9.66 -9.27
CA ASP A 356 12.86 -8.86 -8.89
C ASP A 356 13.75 -9.53 -7.83
N GLY A 357 14.37 -10.64 -8.21
CA GLY A 357 15.38 -11.36 -7.45
C GLY A 357 15.05 -12.85 -7.27
N ILE A 358 16.10 -13.63 -7.03
CA ILE A 358 16.02 -15.06 -6.73
C ILE A 358 17.01 -15.35 -5.60
N GLY A 359 16.61 -16.18 -4.63
CA GLY A 359 17.45 -16.57 -3.51
C GLY A 359 17.13 -17.95 -2.97
N GLU A 360 18.01 -18.51 -2.14
CA GLU A 360 17.71 -19.76 -1.44
C GLU A 360 16.77 -19.54 -0.25
N GLY A 361 15.87 -20.50 -0.05
CA GLY A 361 14.90 -20.55 1.02
C GLY A 361 15.00 -21.80 1.89
N PRO A 362 14.05 -21.98 2.82
CA PRO A 362 14.02 -23.15 3.70
C PRO A 362 14.05 -24.46 2.90
N ARG A 363 14.74 -25.46 3.45
CA ARG A 363 14.94 -26.79 2.83
C ARG A 363 15.67 -26.75 1.46
N GLY A 364 16.36 -25.65 1.14
CA GLY A 364 17.08 -25.48 -0.13
C GLY A 364 16.17 -25.26 -1.33
N SER A 365 14.96 -24.75 -1.10
CA SER A 365 14.06 -24.27 -2.16
C SER A 365 14.64 -23.02 -2.82
N LEU A 366 14.35 -22.81 -4.12
CA LEU A 366 14.56 -21.50 -4.75
C LEU A 366 13.31 -20.65 -4.52
N LEU A 367 13.51 -19.42 -4.07
CA LEU A 367 12.46 -18.43 -3.84
C LEU A 367 12.57 -17.27 -4.81
N VAL A 368 11.43 -16.79 -5.29
CA VAL A 368 11.31 -15.64 -6.19
C VAL A 368 10.19 -14.74 -5.68
N THR A 369 10.43 -13.43 -5.62
CA THR A 369 9.38 -12.42 -5.49
C THR A 369 8.90 -12.00 -6.88
N ASP A 370 7.62 -11.67 -7.07
CA ASP A 370 7.09 -11.24 -8.39
C ASP A 370 6.01 -10.17 -8.26
N ASN A 371 6.14 -9.10 -9.05
CA ASN A 371 5.29 -7.91 -8.95
C ASN A 371 3.95 -8.08 -9.66
N GLN A 372 2.90 -7.51 -9.07
CA GLN A 372 1.54 -7.47 -9.62
C GLN A 372 1.45 -6.89 -11.04
N GLY A 373 0.31 -7.13 -11.68
CA GLY A 373 -0.08 -6.46 -12.91
C GLY A 373 -1.15 -7.23 -13.67
N GLU A 374 -1.07 -7.23 -14.99
CA GLU A 374 -1.97 -8.00 -15.84
C GLU A 374 -1.85 -9.48 -15.47
N TRP A 375 -2.99 -10.13 -15.24
CA TRP A 375 -3.15 -11.48 -14.71
C TRP A 375 -2.62 -11.74 -13.29
N LEU A 376 -1.76 -10.89 -12.74
CA LEU A 376 -1.20 -11.00 -11.40
C LEU A 376 -1.91 -10.05 -10.43
N PRO A 377 -2.90 -10.53 -9.66
CA PRO A 377 -3.84 -9.66 -8.93
C PRO A 377 -3.22 -8.92 -7.73
N ALA A 378 -2.11 -9.44 -7.20
CA ALA A 378 -1.24 -8.85 -6.18
C ALA A 378 0.19 -9.41 -6.38
N ASN A 379 1.17 -8.87 -5.65
CA ASN A 379 2.54 -9.40 -5.68
C ASN A 379 2.63 -10.75 -4.98
N LYS A 380 3.75 -11.44 -5.14
CA LYS A 380 3.93 -12.83 -4.70
C LYS A 380 5.30 -13.06 -4.07
N LEU A 381 5.35 -13.99 -3.11
CA LEU A 381 6.54 -14.79 -2.79
C LEU A 381 6.27 -16.22 -3.27
N ILE A 382 7.14 -16.74 -4.13
CA ILE A 382 6.96 -17.98 -4.88
C ILE A 382 8.04 -18.98 -4.46
N SER A 383 7.61 -20.18 -4.07
CA SER A 383 8.51 -21.34 -4.04
C SER A 383 8.56 -21.94 -5.45
N VAL A 384 9.73 -21.89 -6.08
CA VAL A 384 9.92 -22.28 -7.48
C VAL A 384 9.76 -23.80 -7.63
N GLN A 385 8.86 -24.22 -8.51
CA GLN A 385 8.58 -25.62 -8.81
C GLN A 385 8.89 -25.90 -10.29
N LYS A 386 9.59 -27.01 -10.58
CA LYS A 386 9.95 -27.35 -11.96
C LYS A 386 8.70 -27.63 -12.81
N GLY A 387 8.62 -26.96 -13.96
CA GLY A 387 7.49 -27.03 -14.87
C GLY A 387 6.26 -26.27 -14.40
N ALA A 388 6.34 -25.36 -13.42
CA ALA A 388 5.21 -24.55 -12.93
C ALA A 388 4.85 -23.36 -13.83
N PHE A 389 3.68 -22.76 -13.57
CA PHE A 389 3.20 -21.55 -14.25
C PHE A 389 2.51 -20.60 -13.27
N TYR A 390 3.02 -19.38 -13.12
CA TYR A 390 2.63 -18.46 -12.05
C TYR A 390 1.65 -17.35 -12.49
N GLN A 391 0.75 -17.65 -13.44
CA GLN A 391 -0.41 -16.86 -13.87
C GLN A 391 -0.15 -15.69 -14.85
N PHE A 392 1.04 -15.11 -15.01
CA PHE A 392 1.24 -14.07 -16.04
C PHE A 392 1.14 -14.65 -17.46
N ARG A 393 0.28 -14.07 -18.30
CA ARG A 393 0.02 -14.53 -19.69
C ARG A 393 0.47 -13.48 -20.70
N SER A 394 1.46 -13.80 -21.53
CA SER A 394 1.73 -13.10 -22.79
C SER A 394 0.63 -13.40 -23.83
N ARG A 395 0.64 -12.70 -24.96
CA ARG A 395 0.07 -13.24 -26.22
C ARG A 395 1.18 -13.52 -27.24
N GLU A 396 0.87 -14.46 -28.15
CA GLU A 396 1.65 -14.90 -29.32
C GLU A 396 2.99 -14.16 -29.57
N PRO A 397 4.13 -14.75 -29.16
CA PRO A 397 4.28 -16.10 -28.62
C PRO A 397 3.68 -16.31 -27.21
N TRP A 398 2.94 -17.40 -27.04
CA TRP A 398 2.54 -17.90 -25.73
C TRP A 398 3.76 -18.46 -25.00
N HIS A 399 3.81 -18.32 -23.67
CA HIS A 399 4.88 -18.93 -22.88
C HIS A 399 4.81 -20.47 -22.97
N PRO A 400 5.91 -21.22 -23.19
CA PRO A 400 5.86 -22.68 -23.36
C PRO A 400 5.28 -23.47 -22.17
N LEU A 401 5.23 -22.84 -21.00
CA LEU A 401 4.65 -23.40 -19.77
C LEU A 401 3.22 -22.86 -19.46
N ASP A 402 2.64 -22.00 -20.29
CA ASP A 402 1.27 -21.49 -20.10
C ASP A 402 0.26 -22.66 -20.03
N ARG A 403 -0.66 -22.57 -19.07
CA ARG A 403 -1.78 -23.49 -18.91
C ARG A 403 -3.00 -22.79 -18.28
N PRO A 404 -4.20 -23.39 -18.32
CA PRO A 404 -5.40 -22.77 -17.75
C PRO A 404 -5.33 -22.51 -16.24
N GLN A 405 -4.77 -23.43 -15.47
CA GLN A 405 -4.65 -23.34 -14.00
C GLN A 405 -3.21 -23.00 -13.59
N ALA A 406 -2.99 -21.84 -12.98
CA ALA A 406 -1.69 -21.49 -12.42
C ALA A 406 -1.40 -22.21 -11.09
N THR A 407 -0.11 -22.35 -10.81
CA THR A 407 0.42 -22.72 -9.49
C THR A 407 0.24 -21.51 -8.53
N PRO A 408 -0.29 -21.69 -7.32
CA PRO A 408 -0.38 -20.61 -6.34
C PRO A 408 1.01 -20.17 -5.85
N PRO A 409 1.17 -18.92 -5.38
CA PRO A 409 2.38 -18.50 -4.67
C PRO A 409 2.45 -19.18 -3.29
N ALA A 410 3.64 -19.20 -2.67
CA ALA A 410 3.77 -19.61 -1.27
C ALA A 410 3.12 -18.58 -0.33
N VAL A 411 3.28 -17.29 -0.62
CA VAL A 411 2.60 -16.20 0.09
C VAL A 411 2.16 -15.13 -0.92
N TRP A 412 0.90 -14.70 -0.87
CA TRP A 412 0.47 -13.46 -1.53
C TRP A 412 0.97 -12.24 -0.76
N LEU A 413 1.41 -11.21 -1.47
CA LEU A 413 1.96 -9.97 -0.93
C LEU A 413 1.10 -8.77 -1.37
N PRO A 414 0.01 -8.43 -0.64
CA PRO A 414 -0.97 -7.45 -1.08
C PRO A 414 -0.41 -6.04 -1.35
N GLN A 415 -0.75 -5.51 -2.53
CA GLN A 415 -0.31 -4.20 -3.02
C GLN A 415 -0.74 -3.06 -2.09
N GLY A 416 0.18 -2.17 -1.74
CA GLY A 416 -0.09 -0.98 -0.93
C GLY A 416 -0.41 -1.27 0.54
N GLU A 417 -0.49 -2.54 0.92
CA GLU A 417 -0.72 -3.04 2.28
C GLU A 417 0.59 -3.49 2.92
N ILE A 418 1.38 -4.33 2.22
CA ILE A 418 2.67 -4.84 2.70
C ILE A 418 3.82 -4.70 1.70
N ALA A 419 3.52 -4.66 0.40
CA ALA A 419 4.49 -4.55 -0.69
C ALA A 419 3.92 -3.73 -1.87
N ASN A 420 4.78 -3.29 -2.79
CA ASN A 420 4.44 -2.64 -4.06
C ASN A 420 5.34 -3.08 -5.23
N SER A 421 6.58 -3.44 -4.93
CA SER A 421 7.60 -3.97 -5.86
C SER A 421 8.61 -4.80 -5.04
N PRO A 422 8.18 -5.92 -4.43
CA PRO A 422 9.03 -6.72 -3.55
C PRO A 422 10.27 -7.24 -4.30
N THR A 423 11.42 -7.18 -3.64
CA THR A 423 12.73 -7.50 -4.22
C THR A 423 13.31 -8.79 -3.65
N GLU A 424 14.61 -9.01 -3.79
CA GLU A 424 15.27 -10.30 -3.60
C GLU A 424 14.97 -10.97 -2.24
N PRO A 425 14.47 -12.23 -2.23
CA PRO A 425 14.20 -12.97 -1.01
C PRO A 425 15.46 -13.69 -0.50
N ILE A 426 15.83 -13.46 0.76
CA ILE A 426 17.00 -14.08 1.41
C ILE A 426 16.63 -14.77 2.72
N LEU A 427 17.23 -15.93 2.99
CA LEU A 427 17.01 -16.72 4.20
C LEU A 427 17.80 -16.13 5.39
N LEU A 428 17.14 -15.94 6.53
CA LEU A 428 17.78 -15.45 7.75
C LEU A 428 18.65 -16.54 8.41
N PRO A 429 19.95 -16.28 8.65
CA PRO A 429 20.87 -17.25 9.22
C PRO A 429 20.63 -17.53 10.71
N ALA A 430 21.24 -18.60 11.23
CA ALA A 430 21.01 -19.15 12.57
C ALA A 430 21.29 -18.17 13.74
N ASN A 431 22.05 -17.11 13.49
CA ASN A 431 22.39 -16.06 14.47
C ASN A 431 21.36 -14.90 14.52
N TRP A 432 20.32 -14.90 13.70
CA TRP A 432 19.21 -13.92 13.76
C TRP A 432 18.15 -14.24 14.83
N GLY A 433 18.57 -14.91 15.91
CA GLY A 433 17.74 -15.20 17.09
C GLY A 433 16.43 -15.91 16.73
N PRO A 434 15.26 -15.40 17.17
CA PRO A 434 13.98 -16.08 16.93
C PRO A 434 13.58 -16.12 15.45
N TYR A 435 14.11 -15.22 14.61
CA TYR A 435 13.75 -15.10 13.20
C TYR A 435 14.56 -16.04 12.28
N ALA A 436 15.52 -16.78 12.82
CA ALA A 436 16.36 -17.71 12.06
C ALA A 436 15.52 -18.72 11.25
N GLY A 437 15.93 -18.96 9.99
CA GLY A 437 15.21 -19.85 9.06
C GLY A 437 13.92 -19.27 8.47
N GLN A 438 13.54 -18.03 8.80
CA GLN A 438 12.52 -17.26 8.06
C GLN A 438 13.15 -16.52 6.88
N VAL A 439 12.32 -16.03 5.97
CA VAL A 439 12.75 -15.27 4.79
C VAL A 439 12.57 -13.77 5.06
N VAL A 440 13.49 -12.93 4.61
CA VAL A 440 13.25 -11.48 4.46
C VAL A 440 13.43 -11.06 3.01
N PHE A 441 12.78 -9.96 2.63
CA PHE A 441 12.94 -9.32 1.34
C PHE A 441 12.75 -7.80 1.50
N GLY A 442 13.24 -7.04 0.52
CA GLY A 442 13.05 -5.60 0.43
C GLY A 442 11.89 -5.23 -0.49
N ASP A 443 11.75 -3.94 -0.78
CA ASP A 443 10.81 -3.46 -1.77
C ASP A 443 11.29 -2.16 -2.43
N ALA A 444 11.28 -2.11 -3.77
CA ALA A 444 11.78 -0.99 -4.56
C ALA A 444 10.78 0.19 -4.68
N THR A 445 9.64 0.17 -3.98
CA THR A 445 8.61 1.24 -4.05
C THR A 445 7.82 1.41 -2.75
N PHE A 446 7.39 0.33 -2.10
CA PHE A 446 6.90 0.35 -0.72
C PHE A 446 8.08 0.64 0.23
N GLY A 447 9.29 0.17 -0.08
CA GLY A 447 10.45 0.29 0.80
C GLY A 447 10.40 -0.66 1.99
N GLY A 448 11.45 -0.58 2.82
CA GLY A 448 11.51 -1.33 4.07
C GLY A 448 12.11 -2.72 3.93
N LEU A 449 11.87 -3.53 4.96
CA LEU A 449 12.03 -4.98 4.93
C LEU A 449 10.73 -5.63 5.42
N GLN A 450 10.36 -6.70 4.74
CA GLN A 450 9.23 -7.56 5.02
C GLN A 450 9.77 -8.93 5.43
N ARG A 451 9.08 -9.62 6.35
CA ARG A 451 9.50 -10.93 6.87
C ARG A 451 8.42 -11.97 6.56
N SER A 452 8.82 -13.12 6.02
CA SER A 452 7.91 -14.23 5.71
C SER A 452 8.26 -15.50 6.48
N PHE A 453 7.29 -16.01 7.22
CA PHE A 453 7.32 -17.37 7.77
C PHE A 453 6.71 -18.34 6.74
N LEU A 454 7.39 -19.44 6.45
CA LEU A 454 6.92 -20.47 5.53
C LEU A 454 6.75 -21.82 6.25
N GLU A 455 5.59 -22.44 6.05
CA GLU A 455 5.33 -23.84 6.43
C GLU A 455 5.10 -24.71 5.18
N GLU A 456 4.99 -26.02 5.40
CA GLU A 456 4.68 -26.99 4.35
C GLU A 456 3.59 -27.93 4.87
N VAL A 457 2.51 -28.07 4.11
CA VAL A 457 1.38 -28.93 4.45
C VAL A 457 1.10 -29.82 3.26
N ASP A 458 1.15 -31.14 3.45
CA ASP A 458 0.99 -32.17 2.41
C ASP A 458 1.84 -31.92 1.15
N GLY A 459 3.09 -31.45 1.34
CA GLY A 459 4.03 -31.10 0.27
C GLY A 459 3.78 -29.76 -0.41
N ILE A 460 2.80 -28.97 0.05
CA ILE A 460 2.47 -27.64 -0.46
C ILE A 460 3.04 -26.57 0.46
N THR A 461 3.94 -25.73 -0.06
CA THR A 461 4.45 -24.56 0.66
C THR A 461 3.37 -23.50 0.80
N GLN A 462 3.23 -22.96 2.01
CA GLN A 462 2.37 -21.81 2.30
C GLN A 462 2.96 -20.96 3.43
N GLY A 463 2.33 -19.87 3.84
CA GLY A 463 2.85 -19.09 4.96
C GLY A 463 2.23 -17.71 5.18
N ALA A 464 2.89 -16.93 6.04
CA ALA A 464 2.53 -15.57 6.40
C ALA A 464 3.63 -14.56 6.07
N VAL A 465 3.23 -13.35 5.70
CA VAL A 465 4.09 -12.16 5.63
C VAL A 465 3.72 -11.15 6.72
N PHE A 466 4.75 -10.63 7.39
CA PHE A 466 4.70 -9.65 8.48
C PHE A 466 5.43 -8.36 8.06
N PRO A 467 4.96 -7.16 8.45
CA PRO A 467 5.77 -5.96 8.41
C PRO A 467 6.91 -6.12 9.42
N PHE A 468 8.16 -5.84 9.00
CA PHE A 468 9.33 -6.04 9.86
C PHE A 468 10.05 -4.73 10.17
N SER A 469 10.56 -4.01 9.18
CA SER A 469 11.32 -2.75 9.40
C SER A 469 11.04 -1.69 8.34
N GLN A 470 11.00 -0.42 8.73
CA GLN A 470 10.96 0.73 7.81
C GLN A 470 11.97 1.80 8.28
N GLY A 471 11.79 3.08 7.95
CA GLY A 471 12.72 4.16 8.36
C GLY A 471 14.09 4.19 7.66
N PHE A 472 14.44 3.18 6.85
CA PHE A 472 15.64 3.21 6.00
C PHE A 472 15.59 4.35 4.99
N ARG A 473 16.78 4.86 4.60
CA ARG A 473 16.94 5.85 3.52
C ARG A 473 16.76 5.23 2.13
N HIS A 474 17.11 3.95 1.98
CA HIS A 474 17.19 3.27 0.70
C HIS A 474 15.91 2.50 0.34
N LEU A 475 15.76 2.21 -0.95
CA LEU A 475 14.78 1.26 -1.48
C LEU A 475 15.54 -0.03 -1.87
N PHE A 476 15.47 -1.05 -1.01
CA PHE A 476 16.33 -2.22 -1.11
C PHE A 476 15.96 -3.17 -2.27
N HIS A 477 17.00 -3.75 -2.87
CA HIS A 477 16.94 -4.48 -4.14
C HIS A 477 17.74 -5.78 -4.12
N ARG A 478 18.94 -5.78 -3.53
CA ARG A 478 19.82 -6.96 -3.41
C ARG A 478 20.34 -7.14 -2.00
N PHE A 479 20.62 -8.38 -1.63
CA PHE A 479 21.04 -8.75 -0.28
C PHE A 479 22.18 -9.76 -0.27
N GLU A 480 23.04 -9.68 0.74
CA GLU A 480 24.06 -10.70 0.99
C GLU A 480 24.39 -10.79 2.49
N PHE A 481 24.72 -11.98 2.99
CA PHE A 481 25.04 -12.24 4.40
C PHE A 481 26.51 -12.62 4.59
N ASN A 482 27.20 -11.96 5.52
CA ASN A 482 28.52 -12.43 5.96
C ASN A 482 28.44 -13.49 7.07
N GLU A 483 29.56 -14.16 7.36
CA GLU A 483 29.66 -15.19 8.41
C GLU A 483 29.24 -14.70 9.81
N ALA A 484 29.37 -13.39 10.08
CA ALA A 484 28.95 -12.77 11.34
C ALA A 484 27.43 -12.52 11.43
N GLY A 485 26.68 -12.73 10.34
CA GLY A 485 25.25 -12.44 10.25
C GLY A 485 24.90 -10.97 10.01
N ASP A 486 25.86 -10.15 9.57
CA ASP A 486 25.55 -8.83 9.04
C ASP A 486 24.87 -8.98 7.66
N LEU A 487 23.70 -8.34 7.50
CA LEU A 487 23.00 -8.24 6.23
C LEU A 487 23.50 -7.00 5.47
N PHE A 488 24.16 -7.21 4.34
CA PHE A 488 24.44 -6.15 3.38
C PHE A 488 23.23 -5.98 2.48
N ALA A 489 22.81 -4.73 2.27
CA ALA A 489 21.57 -4.39 1.58
C ALA A 489 21.82 -3.29 0.55
N GLY A 490 21.74 -3.66 -0.73
CA GLY A 490 21.90 -2.77 -1.88
C GLY A 490 20.60 -2.03 -2.18
N GLY A 491 20.68 -0.70 -2.26
CA GLY A 491 19.58 0.18 -2.63
C GLY A 491 19.58 0.50 -4.12
N ILE A 492 18.44 0.32 -4.79
CA ILE A 492 18.24 0.75 -6.17
C ILE A 492 17.45 2.06 -6.20
N ALA A 493 17.70 2.88 -7.22
CA ALA A 493 16.86 4.02 -7.55
C ALA A 493 16.61 4.06 -9.06
N ARG A 494 15.33 4.23 -9.43
CA ARG A 494 14.87 4.33 -10.82
C ARG A 494 14.29 5.71 -11.07
N GLY A 495 14.77 6.40 -12.11
CA GLY A 495 14.27 7.70 -12.53
C GLY A 495 15.28 8.45 -13.40
N ALA A 496 14.96 9.70 -13.73
CA ALA A 496 15.90 10.67 -14.30
C ALA A 496 16.32 11.76 -13.29
N ASP A 497 15.66 11.83 -12.13
CA ASP A 497 16.00 12.71 -11.03
C ASP A 497 17.25 12.18 -10.30
N LYS A 498 18.39 12.82 -10.56
CA LYS A 498 19.67 12.50 -9.91
C LYS A 498 19.64 12.76 -8.40
N GLU A 499 18.97 13.82 -7.95
CA GLU A 499 18.89 14.16 -6.53
C GLU A 499 18.11 13.09 -5.76
N PHE A 500 17.03 12.57 -6.32
CA PHE A 500 16.35 11.37 -5.78
C PHE A 500 17.27 10.14 -5.79
N ILE A 501 17.97 9.87 -6.89
CA ILE A 501 18.85 8.70 -7.02
C ILE A 501 19.97 8.69 -5.96
N HIS A 502 20.72 9.78 -5.79
CA HIS A 502 21.80 9.85 -4.78
C HIS A 502 21.27 9.68 -3.34
N ARG A 503 20.03 10.14 -3.06
CA ARG A 503 19.40 10.01 -1.74
C ARG A 503 18.94 8.58 -1.38
N VAL A 504 18.57 7.74 -2.36
CA VAL A 504 17.90 6.44 -2.08
C VAL A 504 18.56 5.20 -2.68
N SER A 505 19.47 5.34 -3.65
CA SER A 505 20.39 4.25 -4.02
C SER A 505 21.54 4.17 -3.02
N GLY A 506 22.28 3.06 -2.95
CA GLY A 506 23.41 2.93 -2.03
C GLY A 506 23.68 1.54 -1.49
N LEU A 507 24.47 1.49 -0.42
CA LEU A 507 24.76 0.28 0.37
C LEU A 507 24.47 0.55 1.85
N SER A 508 23.83 -0.40 2.53
CA SER A 508 23.68 -0.43 3.98
C SER A 508 24.25 -1.72 4.56
N ARG A 509 24.83 -1.65 5.76
CA ARG A 509 25.10 -2.82 6.62
C ARG A 509 24.08 -2.83 7.77
N ILE A 510 23.24 -3.85 7.81
CA ILE A 510 22.17 -4.05 8.79
C ILE A 510 22.58 -5.18 9.73
N ARG A 511 22.52 -4.95 11.04
CA ARG A 511 23.00 -5.88 12.07
C ARG A 511 21.88 -6.22 13.03
N TYR A 512 21.64 -7.50 13.27
CA TYR A 512 20.77 -7.94 14.36
C TYR A 512 21.45 -7.68 15.71
N THR A 513 20.76 -7.00 16.63
CA THR A 513 21.33 -6.54 17.91
C THR A 513 21.06 -7.47 19.09
N GLY A 514 20.28 -8.54 18.89
CA GLY A 514 19.82 -9.42 19.96
C GLY A 514 18.81 -8.80 20.94
N LYS A 515 18.38 -7.54 20.72
CA LYS A 515 17.40 -6.87 21.57
C LYS A 515 16.04 -7.57 21.50
N GLU A 516 15.43 -7.81 22.65
CA GLU A 516 14.05 -8.31 22.73
C GLU A 516 13.06 -7.31 22.11
N VAL A 517 12.16 -7.83 21.27
CA VAL A 517 11.03 -7.13 20.66
C VAL A 517 9.83 -8.05 20.73
N PHE A 518 8.65 -7.53 21.05
CA PHE A 518 7.41 -8.31 21.07
C PHE A 518 6.66 -8.14 19.74
N GLU A 519 6.46 -9.24 19.00
CA GLU A 519 5.71 -9.27 17.74
C GLU A 519 5.23 -10.70 17.43
N PRO A 520 4.33 -10.88 16.45
CA PRO A 520 4.00 -12.18 15.87
C PRO A 520 5.22 -12.76 15.12
N LEU A 521 5.76 -13.85 15.64
CA LEU A 521 6.91 -14.54 15.06
C LEU A 521 6.51 -15.42 13.88
N ALA A 522 5.44 -16.21 14.02
CA ALA A 522 4.99 -17.15 13.00
C ALA A 522 3.46 -17.30 13.06
N ALA A 523 2.88 -17.80 11.97
CA ALA A 523 1.49 -18.23 11.94
C ALA A 523 1.40 -19.58 11.21
N ARG A 524 0.72 -20.56 11.81
CA ARG A 524 0.62 -21.94 11.30
C ARG A 524 -0.83 -22.36 11.15
N LEU A 525 -1.16 -23.06 10.07
CA LEU A 525 -2.53 -23.49 9.84
C LEU A 525 -2.90 -24.72 10.67
N ARG A 526 -4.18 -24.81 11.04
CA ARG A 526 -4.82 -25.97 11.67
C ARG A 526 -6.11 -26.27 10.93
N SER A 527 -6.67 -27.47 11.06
CA SER A 527 -7.87 -27.88 10.31
C SER A 527 -9.11 -27.03 10.61
N ASN A 528 -9.13 -26.33 11.75
CA ASN A 528 -10.23 -25.52 12.28
C ASN A 528 -9.82 -24.06 12.63
N GLY A 529 -8.65 -23.58 12.17
CA GLY A 529 -8.20 -22.23 12.54
C GLY A 529 -6.74 -21.94 12.26
N LEU A 530 -6.21 -20.92 12.96
CA LEU A 530 -4.84 -20.43 12.78
C LEU A 530 -4.14 -20.25 14.13
N GLU A 531 -2.94 -20.80 14.26
CA GLU A 531 -2.09 -20.69 15.44
C GLU A 531 -1.04 -19.58 15.23
N VAL A 532 -1.12 -18.52 16.02
CA VAL A 532 -0.16 -17.39 15.99
C VAL A 532 0.86 -17.56 17.11
N GLU A 533 2.14 -17.57 16.76
CA GLU A 533 3.27 -17.62 17.69
C GLU A 533 3.91 -16.23 17.85
N PHE A 534 4.42 -15.92 19.03
CA PHE A 534 5.03 -14.65 19.39
C PHE A 534 6.50 -14.78 19.81
N THR A 535 7.29 -13.75 19.55
CA THR A 535 8.71 -13.67 19.93
C THR A 535 8.96 -13.75 21.43
N LEU A 536 8.00 -13.33 22.26
CA LEU A 536 8.03 -13.38 23.72
C LEU A 536 6.70 -13.95 24.28
N PRO A 537 6.66 -14.45 25.53
CA PRO A 537 5.42 -14.88 26.16
C PRO A 537 4.45 -13.70 26.40
N LEU A 538 3.16 -13.97 26.35
CA LEU A 538 2.07 -13.03 26.66
C LEU A 538 1.95 -12.77 28.17
N ALA A 539 1.64 -11.52 28.54
CA ALA A 539 1.31 -11.15 29.92
C ALA A 539 0.22 -12.04 30.50
N GLU A 540 0.23 -12.29 31.82
CA GLU A 540 -0.79 -13.11 32.46
C GLU A 540 -2.20 -12.55 32.21
N GLY A 541 -3.16 -13.43 31.88
CA GLY A 541 -4.54 -13.07 31.54
C GLY A 541 -4.77 -12.45 30.15
N SER A 542 -3.72 -12.05 29.41
CA SER A 542 -3.90 -11.51 28.05
C SER A 542 -4.09 -12.61 26.98
N GLY A 543 -4.61 -12.25 25.81
CA GLY A 543 -4.71 -13.13 24.62
C GLY A 543 -5.95 -14.04 24.53
N TRP A 544 -6.83 -14.07 25.55
CA TRP A 544 -7.99 -14.96 25.60
C TRP A 544 -9.29 -14.41 24.96
N ASP A 545 -9.34 -13.13 24.55
CA ASP A 545 -10.56 -12.53 24.00
C ASP A 545 -10.62 -12.68 22.46
N PRO A 546 -11.50 -13.54 21.90
CA PRO A 546 -11.65 -13.68 20.45
C PRO A 546 -12.16 -12.40 19.77
N ALA A 547 -12.88 -11.52 20.48
CA ALA A 547 -13.39 -10.27 19.91
C ALA A 547 -12.28 -9.24 19.64
N GLY A 548 -11.13 -9.37 20.31
CA GLY A 548 -9.95 -8.52 20.08
C GLY A 548 -9.21 -8.81 18.77
N TYR A 549 -9.45 -9.94 18.12
CA TYR A 549 -8.74 -10.32 16.89
C TYR A 549 -9.51 -9.87 15.64
N TYR A 550 -8.88 -9.04 14.81
CA TYR A 550 -9.47 -8.62 13.55
C TYR A 550 -9.01 -9.52 12.40
N VAL A 551 -9.80 -10.55 12.09
CA VAL A 551 -9.60 -11.39 10.89
C VAL A 551 -10.54 -10.95 9.75
N THR A 552 -10.01 -10.74 8.56
CA THR A 552 -10.78 -10.75 7.30
C THR A 552 -10.19 -11.76 6.32
N ARG A 553 -10.99 -12.16 5.33
CA ARG A 553 -10.59 -13.12 4.32
C ARG A 553 -11.16 -12.80 2.95
N TRP A 554 -10.38 -13.11 1.91
CA TRP A 554 -10.74 -12.96 0.49
C TRP A 554 -10.01 -14.01 -0.34
N THR A 555 -10.45 -14.20 -1.59
CA THR A 555 -9.62 -14.82 -2.63
C THR A 555 -9.20 -13.76 -3.66
N TYR A 556 -8.23 -14.08 -4.51
CA TYR A 556 -7.76 -13.19 -5.57
C TYR A 556 -8.19 -13.67 -6.95
N GLN A 557 -8.59 -12.75 -7.83
CA GLN A 557 -9.01 -13.05 -9.20
C GLN A 557 -8.10 -12.32 -10.21
N GLY A 558 -7.28 -13.09 -10.94
CA GLY A 558 -6.43 -12.58 -12.01
C GLY A 558 -7.24 -12.25 -13.26
N THR A 559 -6.95 -11.11 -13.91
CA THR A 559 -7.68 -10.69 -15.12
C THR A 559 -6.77 -9.97 -16.10
N GLN A 560 -7.23 -9.71 -17.34
CA GLN A 560 -6.49 -8.89 -18.31
C GLN A 560 -6.19 -7.45 -17.83
N THR A 561 -6.85 -6.92 -16.80
CA THR A 561 -6.53 -5.60 -16.25
C THR A 561 -5.30 -5.64 -15.35
N TYR A 562 -4.59 -4.52 -15.22
CA TYR A 562 -3.46 -4.41 -14.30
C TYR A 562 -3.94 -4.44 -12.84
N GLY A 563 -3.49 -5.45 -12.08
CA GLY A 563 -3.97 -5.75 -10.73
C GLY A 563 -5.31 -6.47 -10.74
N GLY A 564 -5.76 -6.92 -9.58
CA GLY A 564 -7.02 -7.67 -9.44
C GLY A 564 -7.75 -7.35 -8.15
N ALA A 565 -9.06 -7.59 -8.15
CA ALA A 565 -9.88 -7.37 -6.98
C ALA A 565 -9.61 -8.45 -5.91
N LYS A 566 -9.70 -8.04 -4.63
CA LYS A 566 -10.04 -8.96 -3.54
C LYS A 566 -11.50 -9.37 -3.73
N VAL A 567 -11.78 -10.65 -3.93
CA VAL A 567 -13.13 -11.16 -4.15
C VAL A 567 -13.57 -12.04 -2.98
N LEU A 568 -14.88 -12.13 -2.73
CA LEU A 568 -15.44 -12.72 -1.51
C LEU A 568 -14.89 -12.09 -0.21
N HIS A 569 -14.42 -10.83 -0.28
CA HIS A 569 -13.78 -10.11 0.83
C HIS A 569 -14.80 -9.88 1.96
N ARG A 570 -14.59 -10.55 3.09
CA ARG A 570 -15.53 -10.58 4.21
C ARG A 570 -14.84 -10.69 5.56
N ARG A 571 -15.59 -10.33 6.62
CA ARG A 571 -15.23 -10.62 8.00
C ARG A 571 -15.11 -12.14 8.20
N ALA A 572 -14.10 -12.59 8.94
CA ALA A 572 -14.13 -13.92 9.52
C ALA A 572 -14.56 -13.82 11.00
N GLU A 573 -15.35 -14.79 11.45
CA GLU A 573 -15.60 -15.00 12.88
C GLU A 573 -14.37 -15.65 13.50
N VAL A 574 -13.98 -15.18 14.69
CA VAL A 574 -13.09 -15.91 15.59
C VAL A 574 -13.99 -16.42 16.70
N ARG A 575 -14.17 -17.74 16.82
CA ARG A 575 -15.11 -18.33 17.80
C ARG A 575 -14.50 -18.43 19.19
N SER A 576 -13.22 -18.78 19.25
CA SER A 576 -12.45 -18.87 20.48
C SER A 576 -11.00 -18.45 20.24
N ALA A 577 -10.35 -17.94 21.29
CA ALA A 577 -8.93 -17.63 21.32
C ALA A 577 -8.31 -18.38 22.50
N THR A 578 -7.41 -19.34 22.23
CA THR A 578 -6.79 -20.22 23.22
C THR A 578 -5.31 -19.91 23.35
N VAL A 579 -4.86 -19.51 24.54
CA VAL A 579 -3.44 -19.23 24.81
C VAL A 579 -2.74 -20.51 25.27
N SER A 580 -1.52 -20.76 24.79
CA SER A 580 -0.70 -21.92 25.19
C SER A 580 -0.12 -21.80 26.61
N ASP A 581 0.30 -22.94 27.18
CA ASP A 581 0.89 -23.02 28.53
C ASP A 581 2.16 -22.19 28.68
N ASP A 582 3.03 -22.20 27.64
CA ASP A 582 4.23 -21.35 27.56
C ASP A 582 3.92 -19.87 27.25
N ARG A 583 2.64 -19.54 27.06
CA ARG A 583 2.07 -18.24 26.68
C ARG A 583 2.67 -17.63 25.41
N ARG A 584 3.35 -18.42 24.58
CA ARG A 584 3.99 -17.97 23.32
C ARG A 584 3.10 -18.16 22.09
N ARG A 585 1.98 -18.86 22.18
CA ARG A 585 1.03 -19.07 21.08
C ARG A 585 -0.40 -18.70 21.48
N VAL A 586 -1.15 -18.21 20.50
CA VAL A 586 -2.62 -18.09 20.55
C VAL A 586 -3.21 -18.84 19.35
N PHE A 587 -4.01 -19.86 19.61
CA PHE A 587 -4.84 -20.48 18.59
C PHE A 587 -6.15 -19.69 18.44
N LEU A 588 -6.43 -19.26 17.21
CA LEU A 588 -7.67 -18.60 16.81
C LEU A 588 -8.54 -19.62 16.07
N GLU A 589 -9.66 -20.01 16.66
CA GLU A 589 -10.64 -20.88 16.00
C GLU A 589 -11.39 -20.07 14.93
N ILE A 590 -11.10 -20.37 13.67
CA ILE A 590 -11.66 -19.69 12.50
C ILE A 590 -12.38 -20.76 11.67
N PRO A 591 -13.72 -20.80 11.68
CA PRO A 591 -14.48 -21.84 11.01
C PRO A 591 -14.55 -21.64 9.49
N ASP A 592 -14.87 -22.74 8.81
CA ASP A 592 -15.22 -22.76 7.39
C ASP A 592 -14.13 -22.16 6.49
N LEU A 593 -12.85 -22.35 6.84
CA LEU A 593 -11.69 -21.99 6.03
C LEU A 593 -11.77 -22.62 4.64
N SER A 594 -11.20 -21.97 3.63
CA SER A 594 -11.14 -22.51 2.26
C SER A 594 -9.77 -22.31 1.63
N GLU A 595 -9.35 -23.28 0.84
CA GLU A 595 -8.12 -23.20 0.05
C GLU A 595 -8.25 -22.14 -1.06
N GLY A 596 -7.16 -21.41 -1.30
CA GLY A 596 -7.12 -20.21 -2.13
C GLY A 596 -7.47 -18.90 -1.39
N GLU A 597 -7.87 -18.96 -0.12
CA GLU A 597 -8.09 -17.74 0.69
C GLU A 597 -6.78 -17.12 1.19
N VAL A 598 -6.76 -15.79 1.25
CA VAL A 598 -5.80 -15.01 2.04
C VAL A 598 -6.53 -14.52 3.28
N LEU A 599 -5.95 -14.78 4.45
CA LEU A 599 -6.39 -14.25 5.73
C LEU A 599 -5.55 -13.02 6.07
N TYR A 600 -6.20 -11.89 6.34
CA TYR A 600 -5.55 -10.76 7.01
C TYR A 600 -5.93 -10.80 8.48
N VAL A 601 -4.92 -10.80 9.36
CA VAL A 601 -5.10 -10.87 10.80
C VAL A 601 -4.49 -9.61 11.41
N ARG A 602 -5.25 -8.91 12.24
CA ARG A 602 -4.73 -7.96 13.20
C ARG A 602 -5.01 -8.40 14.63
N ILE A 603 -4.07 -8.08 15.50
CA ILE A 603 -4.02 -8.38 16.93
C ILE A 603 -4.19 -7.04 17.68
N PRO A 604 -4.74 -7.01 18.90
CA PRO A 604 -4.85 -5.76 19.66
C PRO A 604 -3.48 -5.07 19.84
N GLU A 605 -3.37 -3.80 19.44
CA GLU A 605 -2.17 -2.96 19.61
C GLU A 605 -1.70 -2.87 21.08
N SER A 606 -2.65 -3.02 22.00
CA SER A 606 -2.49 -3.03 23.44
C SER A 606 -2.16 -4.40 24.06
N LEU A 607 -2.00 -5.46 23.25
CA LEU A 607 -1.62 -6.78 23.76
C LEU A 607 -0.18 -6.72 24.30
N PRO A 608 0.08 -7.05 25.59
CA PRO A 608 1.41 -6.92 26.17
C PRO A 608 2.13 -8.27 26.36
N SER A 609 3.46 -8.25 26.28
CA SER A 609 4.31 -9.36 26.70
C SER A 609 4.34 -9.51 28.23
N ALA A 610 4.81 -10.67 28.71
CA ALA A 610 5.09 -10.90 30.13
C ALA A 610 6.20 -9.99 30.69
N SER A 611 7.04 -9.41 29.83
CA SER A 611 8.02 -8.36 30.17
C SER A 611 7.46 -6.93 30.08
N GLY A 612 6.16 -6.76 29.80
CA GLY A 612 5.50 -5.45 29.71
C GLY A 612 5.77 -4.68 28.42
N LEU A 613 6.33 -5.32 27.39
CA LEU A 613 6.55 -4.71 26.07
C LEU A 613 5.25 -4.73 25.26
N SER A 614 4.93 -3.60 24.62
CA SER A 614 3.90 -3.51 23.58
C SER A 614 4.34 -4.21 22.30
N LEU A 615 3.38 -4.61 21.47
CA LEU A 615 3.66 -5.12 20.12
C LEU A 615 4.37 -4.05 19.26
N TRP A 616 5.42 -4.45 18.55
CA TRP A 616 6.07 -3.65 17.50
C TRP A 616 5.21 -3.59 16.23
N THR A 617 4.68 -4.74 15.83
CA THR A 617 3.66 -4.90 14.80
C THR A 617 2.63 -5.89 15.32
N GLY A 618 1.39 -5.77 14.84
CA GLY A 618 0.31 -6.69 15.19
C GLY A 618 -0.56 -7.02 14.01
N GLU A 619 -0.04 -6.95 12.79
CA GLU A 619 -0.74 -7.35 11.58
C GLU A 619 0.10 -8.29 10.71
N PHE A 620 -0.57 -9.20 9.99
CA PHE A 620 0.05 -10.06 9.00
C PHE A 620 -0.99 -10.61 8.00
N TRP A 621 -0.48 -11.15 6.88
CA TRP A 621 -1.29 -11.79 5.84
C TRP A 621 -0.85 -13.24 5.68
N PHE A 622 -1.76 -14.19 5.86
CA PHE A 622 -1.52 -15.64 5.70
C PHE A 622 -2.19 -16.15 4.43
N THR A 623 -1.50 -17.01 3.67
CA THR A 623 -2.01 -17.64 2.43
C THR A 623 -2.38 -19.10 2.66
N VAL A 624 -3.65 -19.46 2.43
CA VAL A 624 -4.18 -20.82 2.64
C VAL A 624 -4.12 -21.60 1.33
N ASN A 625 -3.05 -22.36 1.09
CA ASN A 625 -2.92 -23.22 -0.10
C ASN A 625 -3.38 -24.66 0.15
N ARG A 626 -3.18 -25.19 1.37
CA ARG A 626 -3.58 -26.53 1.81
C ARG A 626 -4.04 -26.49 3.26
N ILE A 627 -5.25 -26.97 3.54
CA ILE A 627 -5.74 -27.15 4.92
C ILE A 627 -5.27 -28.53 5.42
N PRO A 628 -4.53 -28.63 6.56
CA PRO A 628 -4.05 -29.91 7.06
C PRO A 628 -5.22 -30.79 7.50
N GLN A 629 -5.20 -32.06 7.09
CA GLN A 629 -6.22 -33.02 7.50
C GLN A 629 -5.98 -33.49 8.95
N ASP A 630 -7.07 -33.74 9.70
CA ASP A 630 -7.09 -34.28 11.06
C ASP A 630 -6.17 -33.60 12.11
N HIS A 631 -5.72 -32.38 11.86
CA HIS A 631 -4.80 -31.62 12.71
C HIS A 631 -5.44 -30.31 13.24
N PRO A 632 -6.42 -30.39 14.18
CA PRO A 632 -7.06 -29.23 14.77
C PRO A 632 -6.15 -28.52 15.78
N GLY A 633 -6.38 -27.22 15.97
CA GLY A 633 -5.81 -26.46 17.07
C GLY A 633 -6.50 -26.78 18.39
N VAL A 634 -5.75 -26.67 19.49
CA VAL A 634 -6.27 -26.89 20.84
C VAL A 634 -7.21 -25.75 21.21
N ILE A 635 -8.43 -26.10 21.62
CA ILE A 635 -9.43 -25.18 22.17
C ILE A 635 -9.52 -25.42 23.67
N SER A 636 -9.37 -24.37 24.48
CA SER A 636 -9.61 -24.41 25.93
C SER A 636 -10.37 -23.17 26.40
N ALA A 637 -11.02 -23.28 27.56
CA ALA A 637 -11.75 -22.17 28.15
C ALA A 637 -10.80 -21.22 28.89
N ALA A 638 -11.03 -19.91 28.77
CA ALA A 638 -10.29 -18.90 29.53
C ALA A 638 -10.44 -19.14 31.05
N PRO A 639 -9.37 -18.96 31.87
CA PRO A 639 -9.45 -19.16 33.31
C PRO A 639 -10.52 -18.30 33.98
N ALA A 640 -11.32 -18.89 34.87
CA ALA A 640 -12.55 -18.29 35.41
C ALA A 640 -12.35 -16.92 36.10
N ASN A 641 -11.15 -16.67 36.66
CA ASN A 641 -10.82 -15.42 37.36
C ASN A 641 -10.33 -14.29 36.43
N MET A 642 -10.27 -14.53 35.11
CA MET A 642 -9.70 -13.58 34.12
C MET A 642 -10.75 -12.88 33.25
N LEU A 643 -12.03 -13.25 33.38
CA LEU A 643 -13.17 -12.56 32.75
C LEU A 643 -13.83 -11.52 33.67
N THR A 644 -13.39 -11.41 34.93
CA THR A 644 -14.09 -10.66 35.99
C THR A 644 -13.72 -9.18 36.10
N THR A 645 -12.66 -8.71 35.44
CA THR A 645 -12.36 -7.28 35.28
C THR A 645 -13.10 -6.72 34.07
N SER A 646 -14.41 -6.53 34.20
CA SER A 646 -15.34 -6.21 33.09
C SER A 646 -15.24 -4.79 32.50
N THR A 647 -14.05 -4.18 32.53
CA THR A 647 -13.68 -3.16 31.54
C THR A 647 -13.13 -3.93 30.34
N PRO A 648 -13.77 -3.90 29.16
CA PRO A 648 -13.31 -4.71 28.03
C PRO A 648 -11.87 -4.34 27.67
N TYR A 649 -11.00 -5.34 27.54
CA TYR A 649 -9.66 -5.19 26.97
C TYR A 649 -9.81 -4.91 25.46
N PHE A 650 -10.14 -3.65 25.17
CA PHE A 650 -10.23 -3.05 23.86
C PHE A 650 -11.31 -3.66 22.95
N ARG A 651 -12.50 -3.06 23.03
CA ARG A 651 -13.19 -2.75 21.76
C ARG A 651 -12.18 -1.99 20.90
N PHE A 652 -12.04 -2.36 19.63
CA PHE A 652 -11.41 -1.50 18.63
C PHE A 652 -11.98 -0.10 18.78
N SER A 653 -11.14 0.93 18.78
CA SER A 653 -11.64 2.28 18.61
C SER A 653 -12.27 2.41 17.22
N GLU A 654 -13.31 3.23 17.11
CA GLU A 654 -13.89 3.62 15.83
C GLU A 654 -13.58 5.10 15.55
N GLY A 655 -12.39 5.42 15.04
CA GLY A 655 -12.08 6.77 14.61
C GLY A 655 -10.62 7.15 14.33
N ASN A 656 -9.60 6.33 14.60
CA ASN A 656 -8.17 6.71 14.52
C ASN A 656 -7.76 7.31 13.19
N ALA A 657 -8.27 6.83 12.05
CA ALA A 657 -7.98 7.47 10.77
C ALA A 657 -8.45 8.94 10.75
N GLY A 658 -9.61 9.22 11.34
CA GLY A 658 -10.11 10.58 11.57
C GLY A 658 -9.43 11.30 12.74
N ARG A 659 -8.99 10.60 13.79
CA ARG A 659 -8.16 11.14 14.90
C ARG A 659 -6.80 11.63 14.39
N VAL A 660 -6.18 10.90 13.46
CA VAL A 660 -4.90 11.27 12.83
C VAL A 660 -5.10 12.46 11.88
N LEU A 661 -6.15 12.46 11.05
CA LEU A 661 -6.50 13.63 10.25
C LEU A 661 -6.81 14.86 11.13
N TYR A 662 -7.56 14.68 12.21
CA TYR A 662 -7.82 15.71 13.21
C TYR A 662 -6.52 16.22 13.85
N ARG A 663 -5.63 15.34 14.30
CA ARG A 663 -4.32 15.70 14.88
C ARG A 663 -3.45 16.49 13.90
N ASN A 664 -3.41 16.07 12.64
CA ASN A 664 -2.52 16.64 11.63
C ASN A 664 -3.04 17.96 11.04
N TYR A 665 -4.37 18.18 11.00
CA TYR A 665 -4.97 19.30 10.27
C TYR A 665 -5.93 20.19 11.09
N CYS A 666 -6.30 19.81 12.32
CA CYS A 666 -7.33 20.53 13.09
C CYS A 666 -6.95 20.79 14.57
N ALA A 667 -6.22 19.88 15.23
CA ALA A 667 -5.99 19.88 16.68
C ALA A 667 -5.10 21.03 17.20
N SER A 668 -4.37 21.71 16.31
CA SER A 668 -3.67 22.96 16.63
C SER A 668 -4.64 24.13 16.88
N CYS A 669 -5.82 24.11 16.25
CA CYS A 669 -6.78 25.21 16.27
C CYS A 669 -8.12 24.86 16.92
N HIS A 670 -8.52 23.59 16.98
CA HIS A 670 -9.78 23.11 17.55
C HIS A 670 -9.53 22.16 18.72
N SER A 671 -10.45 22.12 19.69
CA SER A 671 -10.30 21.35 20.94
C SER A 671 -11.39 20.30 21.15
N LEU A 672 -11.08 19.28 21.96
CA LEU A 672 -11.99 18.20 22.38
C LEU A 672 -12.28 18.19 23.89
N ASP A 673 -11.74 19.16 24.64
CA ASP A 673 -11.91 19.32 26.09
C ASP A 673 -12.82 20.50 26.47
N GLY A 674 -13.23 21.30 25.49
CA GLY A 674 -14.05 22.49 25.66
C GLY A 674 -13.28 23.81 25.73
N LEU A 675 -11.94 23.80 25.69
CA LEU A 675 -11.14 25.03 25.65
C LEU A 675 -11.39 25.81 24.36
N LYS A 676 -11.57 27.14 24.43
CA LYS A 676 -11.57 27.99 23.23
C LYS A 676 -10.12 28.22 22.79
N LEU A 677 -9.77 27.69 21.63
CA LEU A 677 -8.48 27.90 20.96
C LEU A 677 -8.66 28.95 19.84
N VAL A 678 -7.83 28.88 18.80
CA VAL A 678 -7.92 29.69 17.58
C VAL A 678 -9.31 29.51 16.91
N GLY A 679 -9.82 28.28 16.89
CA GLY A 679 -11.17 27.91 16.48
C GLY A 679 -12.04 27.40 17.65
N PRO A 680 -13.35 27.17 17.39
CA PRO A 680 -14.26 26.62 18.38
C PRO A 680 -13.92 25.16 18.74
N THR A 681 -14.28 24.75 19.97
CA THR A 681 -14.35 23.33 20.33
C THR A 681 -15.37 22.58 19.46
N PHE A 682 -15.16 21.30 19.23
CA PHE A 682 -16.13 20.45 18.53
C PHE A 682 -17.25 19.93 19.43
N ILE A 683 -17.11 19.96 20.76
CA ILE A 683 -18.16 19.53 21.70
C ILE A 683 -19.47 20.30 21.42
N GLY A 684 -20.56 19.56 21.21
CA GLY A 684 -21.88 20.16 20.94
C GLY A 684 -21.97 20.91 19.61
N LEU A 685 -21.12 20.59 18.62
CA LEU A 685 -21.19 21.17 17.28
C LEU A 685 -22.34 20.60 16.45
N VAL A 686 -22.44 19.28 16.29
CA VAL A 686 -23.40 18.66 15.36
C VAL A 686 -24.84 18.84 15.83
N GLY A 687 -25.69 19.22 14.87
CA GLY A 687 -27.11 19.50 15.07
C GLY A 687 -27.42 20.87 15.65
N SER A 688 -26.42 21.60 16.17
CA SER A 688 -26.58 22.94 16.75
C SER A 688 -26.85 24.02 15.70
N THR A 689 -27.44 25.13 16.13
CA THR A 689 -27.54 26.36 15.31
C THR A 689 -26.26 27.17 15.44
N ARG A 690 -25.77 27.69 14.32
CA ARG A 690 -24.60 28.56 14.22
C ARG A 690 -25.00 29.86 13.50
N LYS A 691 -24.71 30.99 14.14
CA LYS A 691 -24.80 32.31 13.50
C LYS A 691 -23.55 32.52 12.66
N VAL A 692 -23.75 32.78 11.38
CA VAL A 692 -22.68 32.99 10.41
C VAL A 692 -22.89 34.32 9.68
N ARG A 693 -21.79 34.91 9.23
CA ARG A 693 -21.77 36.12 8.43
C ARG A 693 -21.46 35.78 6.98
N ASP A 694 -22.26 36.32 6.08
CA ASP A 694 -21.99 36.34 4.65
C ASP A 694 -20.74 37.20 4.35
N PRO A 695 -19.74 36.70 3.60
CA PRO A 695 -18.47 37.42 3.42
C PRO A 695 -18.59 38.67 2.52
N ASP A 696 -19.50 38.66 1.55
CA ASP A 696 -19.62 39.73 0.54
C ASP A 696 -20.59 40.83 0.96
N SER A 697 -21.71 40.47 1.59
CA SER A 697 -22.74 41.42 2.06
C SER A 697 -22.62 41.78 3.55
N GLY A 698 -21.75 41.10 4.31
CA GLY A 698 -21.57 41.31 5.75
C GLY A 698 -22.78 40.91 6.61
N LYS A 699 -23.83 40.33 6.02
CA LYS A 699 -25.10 40.06 6.69
C LYS A 699 -25.05 38.80 7.56
N MET A 700 -25.61 38.88 8.77
CA MET A 700 -25.76 37.73 9.67
C MET A 700 -26.97 36.86 9.29
N TYR A 701 -26.80 35.54 9.35
CA TYR A 701 -27.86 34.53 9.22
C TYR A 701 -27.56 33.27 10.05
N GLU A 702 -28.52 32.36 10.16
CA GLU A 702 -28.38 31.13 10.95
C GLU A 702 -28.33 29.88 10.06
N VAL A 703 -27.42 28.96 10.39
CA VAL A 703 -27.18 27.69 9.71
C VAL A 703 -27.15 26.56 10.73
N ARG A 704 -27.64 25.38 10.34
CA ARG A 704 -27.53 24.17 11.17
C ARG A 704 -26.21 23.47 10.90
N ALA A 705 -25.47 23.15 11.95
CA ALA A 705 -24.21 22.43 11.85
C ALA A 705 -24.44 20.93 11.59
N ASP A 706 -24.69 20.57 10.34
CA ASP A 706 -24.78 19.19 9.85
C ASP A 706 -23.55 18.77 9.03
N ALA A 707 -23.57 17.57 8.44
CA ALA A 707 -22.45 17.06 7.64
C ALA A 707 -22.17 17.88 6.36
N LYS A 708 -23.16 18.61 5.82
CA LYS A 708 -22.95 19.53 4.69
C LYS A 708 -22.26 20.79 5.16
N TYR A 709 -22.69 21.37 6.28
CA TYR A 709 -22.00 22.49 6.93
C TYR A 709 -20.54 22.13 7.24
N LEU A 710 -20.30 20.98 7.89
CA LEU A 710 -18.94 20.51 8.18
C LEU A 710 -18.09 20.35 6.91
N LYS A 711 -18.63 19.75 5.84
CA LYS A 711 -17.90 19.62 4.57
C LYS A 711 -17.58 20.99 3.95
N GLN A 712 -18.53 21.92 3.98
CA GLN A 712 -18.32 23.26 3.42
C GLN A 712 -17.31 24.08 4.26
N SER A 713 -17.39 24.08 5.59
CA SER A 713 -16.41 24.79 6.44
C SER A 713 -14.97 24.26 6.32
N ILE A 714 -14.78 22.98 5.95
CA ILE A 714 -13.44 22.40 5.75
C ILE A 714 -12.87 22.71 4.35
N LEU A 715 -13.73 22.84 3.33
CA LEU A 715 -13.33 23.19 1.95
C LEU A 715 -13.21 24.71 1.73
N GLU A 716 -14.18 25.46 2.24
CA GLU A 716 -14.44 26.88 2.00
C GLU A 716 -14.64 27.64 3.33
N PRO A 717 -13.65 27.66 4.25
CA PRO A 717 -13.81 28.22 5.60
C PRO A 717 -14.28 29.68 5.66
N ASN A 718 -14.02 30.47 4.60
CA ASN A 718 -14.45 31.86 4.50
C ASN A 718 -15.89 32.06 3.98
N ALA A 719 -16.54 31.04 3.41
CA ALA A 719 -17.88 31.18 2.83
C ALA A 719 -18.98 31.39 3.90
N GLN A 720 -18.74 30.96 5.14
CA GLN A 720 -19.70 31.07 6.24
C GLN A 720 -18.97 31.39 7.57
N LEU A 721 -18.61 32.66 7.76
CA LEU A 721 -17.79 33.10 8.90
C LEU A 721 -18.57 33.03 10.22
N LEU A 722 -18.15 32.16 11.15
CA LEU A 722 -18.80 31.98 12.45
C LEU A 722 -18.73 33.27 13.31
N GLU A 723 -19.85 33.62 13.95
CA GLU A 723 -19.94 34.77 14.86
C GLU A 723 -18.84 34.73 15.95
N GLY A 724 -18.08 35.82 16.08
CA GLY A 724 -16.97 35.94 17.02
C GLY A 724 -15.61 35.36 16.56
N TYR A 725 -15.47 35.01 15.28
CA TYR A 725 -14.19 34.61 14.66
C TYR A 725 -13.88 35.48 13.41
N PRO A 726 -12.62 35.88 13.19
CA PRO A 726 -12.22 36.65 12.01
C PRO A 726 -12.09 35.79 10.75
N ALA A 727 -12.12 36.44 9.58
CA ALA A 727 -11.86 35.79 8.30
C ALA A 727 -10.40 35.33 8.17
N ASN A 728 -10.15 34.38 7.26
CA ASN A 728 -8.83 33.82 6.94
C ASN A 728 -8.08 33.13 8.09
N LEU A 729 -8.75 32.87 9.22
CA LEU A 729 -8.14 32.23 10.40
C LEU A 729 -8.09 30.69 10.32
N MET A 730 -9.06 30.09 9.62
CA MET A 730 -9.09 28.65 9.37
C MET A 730 -8.56 28.37 7.94
N PRO A 731 -7.50 27.57 7.77
CA PRO A 731 -6.97 27.25 6.45
C PRO A 731 -7.92 26.31 5.67
N PRO A 732 -7.91 26.32 4.32
CA PRO A 732 -8.76 25.49 3.46
C PRO A 732 -8.25 24.04 3.40
N VAL A 733 -8.23 23.35 4.55
CA VAL A 733 -7.70 21.99 4.75
C VAL A 733 -8.23 21.00 3.70
N GLY A 734 -9.51 21.10 3.34
CA GLY A 734 -10.17 20.20 2.41
C GLY A 734 -9.53 20.13 1.03
N ALA A 735 -8.81 21.18 0.59
CA ALA A 735 -8.06 21.17 -0.67
C ALA A 735 -6.85 20.22 -0.66
N THR A 736 -6.41 19.76 0.52
CA THR A 736 -5.27 18.83 0.69
C THR A 736 -5.69 17.39 1.02
N LEU A 737 -7.00 17.11 1.09
CA LEU A 737 -7.56 15.81 1.46
C LEU A 737 -8.26 15.12 0.28
N THR A 738 -8.07 13.82 0.13
CA THR A 738 -8.94 13.02 -0.76
C THR A 738 -10.37 12.95 -0.20
N GLU A 739 -11.38 12.75 -1.05
CA GLU A 739 -12.79 12.58 -0.62
C GLU A 739 -12.96 11.49 0.47
N LYS A 740 -12.17 10.40 0.41
CA LYS A 740 -12.17 9.37 1.47
C LYS A 740 -11.67 9.94 2.80
N GLN A 741 -10.54 10.65 2.80
CA GLN A 741 -10.01 11.29 4.01
C GLN A 741 -10.95 12.39 4.54
N LEU A 742 -11.52 13.21 3.66
CA LEU A 742 -12.48 14.25 4.04
C LEU A 742 -13.73 13.66 4.70
N GLY A 743 -14.31 12.60 4.14
CA GLY A 743 -15.41 11.85 4.76
C GLY A 743 -15.03 11.22 6.10
N THR A 744 -13.83 10.65 6.22
CA THR A 744 -13.29 10.11 7.48
C THR A 744 -13.09 11.19 8.55
N LEU A 745 -12.58 12.37 8.18
CA LEU A 745 -12.43 13.52 9.08
C LEU A 745 -13.79 14.05 9.55
N ILE A 746 -14.76 14.24 8.64
CA ILE A 746 -16.12 14.67 8.99
C ILE A 746 -16.80 13.67 9.93
N SER A 747 -16.62 12.37 9.69
CA SER A 747 -17.13 11.31 10.58
C SER A 747 -16.53 11.40 11.99
N TYR A 748 -15.23 11.65 12.11
CA TYR A 748 -14.58 11.87 13.40
C TYR A 748 -15.01 13.17 14.08
N VAL A 749 -15.08 14.30 13.36
CA VAL A 749 -15.59 15.58 13.90
C VAL A 749 -17.05 15.43 14.36
N THR A 750 -17.83 14.58 13.68
CA THR A 750 -19.20 14.24 14.09
C THR A 750 -19.23 13.48 15.42
N LYS A 751 -18.35 12.50 15.61
CA LYS A 751 -18.21 11.78 16.90
C LYS A 751 -17.64 12.66 18.01
N ALA A 752 -16.65 13.49 17.68
CA ALA A 752 -16.06 14.53 18.53
C ALA A 752 -17.03 15.64 18.95
N SER A 753 -18.26 15.64 18.42
CA SER A 753 -19.34 16.48 18.93
C SER A 753 -20.06 15.89 20.14
N ASP A 754 -19.96 14.58 20.39
CA ASP A 754 -20.43 14.02 21.65
C ASP A 754 -19.45 14.33 22.79
N ALA A 755 -19.98 14.73 23.94
CA ALA A 755 -19.18 15.17 25.07
C ALA A 755 -18.45 14.01 25.79
N GLU A 756 -19.00 12.79 25.79
CA GLU A 756 -18.31 11.63 26.38
C GLU A 756 -17.15 11.18 25.48
N PHE A 757 -17.41 11.02 24.18
CA PHE A 757 -16.38 10.70 23.19
C PHE A 757 -15.28 11.77 23.16
N ALA A 758 -15.61 13.06 23.09
CA ALA A 758 -14.62 14.14 23.06
C ALA A 758 -13.73 14.16 24.32
N ARG A 759 -14.31 14.03 25.52
CA ARG A 759 -13.53 13.92 26.77
C ARG A 759 -12.60 12.70 26.80
N LYS A 760 -13.03 11.57 26.23
CA LYS A 760 -12.20 10.37 26.10
C LYS A 760 -11.07 10.58 25.09
N GLU A 761 -11.35 11.18 23.94
CA GLU A 761 -10.33 11.51 22.93
C GLU A 761 -9.29 12.53 23.45
N ALA A 762 -9.72 13.49 24.28
CA ALA A 762 -8.83 14.45 24.92
C ALA A 762 -7.80 13.78 25.86
N THR A 763 -8.12 12.66 26.53
CA THR A 763 -7.12 11.94 27.32
C THR A 763 -6.05 11.28 26.46
N TYR A 764 -6.39 10.79 25.27
CA TYR A 764 -5.42 10.27 24.30
C TYR A 764 -4.56 11.38 23.64
N ALA A 765 -5.06 12.61 23.58
CA ALA A 765 -4.29 13.76 23.09
C ALA A 765 -3.23 14.24 24.11
N ARG A 766 -3.50 14.03 25.41
CA ARG A 766 -2.68 14.53 26.54
C ARG A 766 -1.27 13.93 26.66
N ALA A 767 -0.91 12.97 25.80
CA ALA A 767 0.48 12.51 25.63
C ALA A 767 1.36 13.50 24.84
N MET A 768 0.76 14.53 24.24
CA MET A 768 1.44 15.69 23.66
C MET A 768 1.00 16.93 24.44
N ASN A 769 1.94 17.80 24.84
CA ASN A 769 1.60 19.02 25.59
C ASN A 769 0.93 20.04 24.64
N LEU A 770 -0.40 20.14 24.73
CA LEU A 770 -1.23 21.09 23.97
C LEU A 770 -1.10 22.56 24.43
N ALA A 771 -0.10 22.87 25.24
CA ALA A 771 0.20 24.22 25.74
C ALA A 771 1.65 24.29 26.22
N TRP A 772 2.61 24.19 25.29
CA TRP A 772 4.03 24.39 25.60
C TRP A 772 4.28 25.79 26.18
N THR A 773 5.07 25.87 27.25
CA THR A 773 5.51 27.10 27.89
C THR A 773 7.02 27.26 27.81
N SER A 774 7.54 28.48 27.98
CA SER A 774 8.99 28.72 28.08
C SER A 774 9.64 27.95 29.25
N SER A 775 8.87 27.61 30.30
CA SER A 775 9.33 26.80 31.44
C SER A 775 9.45 25.30 31.17
N ASP A 776 8.85 24.77 30.10
CA ASP A 776 9.01 23.36 29.72
C ASP A 776 10.40 23.05 29.15
N PHE A 777 11.19 24.09 28.82
CA PHE A 777 12.46 24.01 28.09
C PHE A 777 13.67 24.60 28.87
N PRO A 778 13.93 24.19 30.13
CA PRO A 778 15.04 24.72 30.92
C PRO A 778 16.43 24.42 30.33
N GLU A 779 16.57 23.46 29.41
CA GLU A 779 17.81 23.19 28.68
C GLU A 779 18.10 24.20 27.55
N VAL A 780 17.13 25.02 27.17
CA VAL A 780 17.33 26.08 26.17
C VAL A 780 18.00 27.26 26.87
N GLY A 781 19.27 27.50 26.57
CA GLY A 781 20.03 28.66 27.05
C GLY A 781 19.87 29.89 26.15
N ALA A 782 20.87 30.79 26.15
CA ALA A 782 20.91 31.94 25.25
C ALA A 782 21.06 31.55 23.76
N ARG A 783 21.61 30.36 23.49
CA ARG A 783 21.76 29.75 22.16
C ARG A 783 21.91 28.23 22.31
N LEU A 784 21.30 27.46 21.41
CA LEU A 784 21.40 25.99 21.32
C LEU A 784 22.54 25.52 20.40
N THR A 785 22.88 26.27 19.35
CA THR A 785 23.97 25.93 18.41
C THR A 785 25.30 26.58 18.81
N GLN A 786 26.24 25.80 19.37
CA GLN A 786 27.61 26.26 19.65
C GLN A 786 28.70 25.52 18.84
N THR A 787 28.31 24.45 18.14
CA THR A 787 29.16 23.62 17.28
C THR A 787 28.42 23.30 15.98
N LYS A 788 29.11 22.65 15.02
CA LYS A 788 28.46 22.07 13.84
C LYS A 788 27.35 21.09 14.28
N VAL A 789 26.19 21.16 13.65
CA VAL A 789 25.03 20.30 13.93
C VAL A 789 24.99 19.14 12.93
N GLU A 790 24.60 17.95 13.40
CA GLU A 790 24.49 16.77 12.54
C GLU A 790 23.43 16.93 11.44
N PRO A 791 23.70 16.52 10.18
CA PRO A 791 22.75 16.67 9.08
C PRO A 791 21.40 15.98 9.32
N LEU A 792 21.38 14.87 10.05
CA LEU A 792 20.14 14.18 10.43
C LEU A 792 19.28 15.06 11.36
N THR A 793 19.89 15.68 12.38
CA THR A 793 19.22 16.61 13.29
C THR A 793 18.69 17.85 12.58
N LEU A 794 19.42 18.36 11.58
CA LEU A 794 18.93 19.46 10.73
C LEU A 794 17.72 19.03 9.88
N ALA A 795 17.75 17.82 9.30
CA ALA A 795 16.62 17.28 8.53
C ALA A 795 15.38 17.01 9.41
N GLN A 796 15.56 16.49 10.62
CA GLN A 796 14.48 16.32 11.60
C GLN A 796 13.91 17.67 12.05
N GLY A 797 14.76 18.66 12.31
CA GLY A 797 14.33 20.02 12.62
C GLY A 797 13.56 20.70 11.48
N MET A 798 13.96 20.47 10.23
CA MET A 798 13.22 20.91 9.04
C MET A 798 11.88 20.20 8.90
N GLN A 799 11.81 18.89 9.17
CA GLN A 799 10.54 18.15 9.21
C GLN A 799 9.60 18.67 10.29
N ALA A 800 10.11 18.98 11.49
CA ALA A 800 9.36 19.62 12.56
C ALA A 800 8.86 21.03 12.18
N PHE A 801 9.70 21.84 11.51
CA PHE A 801 9.32 23.15 10.97
C PHE A 801 8.19 23.07 9.94
N MET A 802 8.25 22.08 9.04
CA MET A 802 7.18 21.81 8.06
C MET A 802 5.90 21.27 8.72
N LYS A 803 6.03 20.40 9.73
CA LYS A 803 4.93 19.82 10.52
C LYS A 803 4.18 20.87 11.36
N ALA A 804 4.88 21.88 11.87
CA ALA A 804 4.30 23.08 12.49
C ALA A 804 3.79 24.12 11.48
N GLN A 805 3.80 23.79 10.17
CA GLN A 805 3.30 24.61 9.06
C GLN A 805 3.99 25.98 8.87
N CYS A 806 5.13 26.24 9.53
CA CYS A 806 5.76 27.55 9.56
C CYS A 806 6.14 28.10 8.16
N LEU A 807 6.46 27.21 7.21
CA LEU A 807 6.78 27.53 5.81
C LEU A 807 5.64 28.25 5.06
N GLN A 808 4.39 28.14 5.54
CA GLN A 808 3.21 28.81 4.96
C GLN A 808 3.25 30.33 5.15
N CYS A 809 4.01 30.83 6.13
CA CYS A 809 4.14 32.27 6.41
C CYS A 809 5.58 32.77 6.41
N HIS A 810 6.57 31.89 6.62
CA HIS A 810 7.99 32.25 6.73
C HIS A 810 8.83 31.64 5.61
N ALA A 811 9.75 32.46 5.09
CA ALA A 811 10.84 32.01 4.26
C ALA A 811 12.03 31.58 5.12
N VAL A 812 12.80 30.62 4.61
CA VAL A 812 14.09 30.19 5.15
C VAL A 812 15.05 30.11 3.96
N SER A 813 16.08 30.96 3.93
CA SER A 813 17.02 31.06 2.80
C SER A 813 16.30 31.30 1.46
N GLY A 814 15.23 32.12 1.48
CA GLY A 814 14.41 32.41 0.29
C GLY A 814 13.40 31.32 -0.11
N VAL A 815 13.32 30.19 0.59
CA VAL A 815 12.33 29.13 0.36
C VAL A 815 11.20 29.24 1.39
N GLY A 816 9.96 29.43 0.92
CA GLY A 816 8.78 29.63 1.76
C GLY A 816 8.07 30.96 1.47
N ALA A 817 7.00 31.25 2.19
CA ALA A 817 6.23 32.49 1.98
C ALA A 817 6.90 33.70 2.68
N THR A 818 6.86 34.89 2.07
CA THR A 818 7.50 36.11 2.59
C THR A 818 6.57 37.00 3.41
N VAL A 819 5.63 36.37 4.13
CA VAL A 819 4.49 37.02 4.80
C VAL A 819 4.87 37.49 6.20
N GLY A 820 5.56 36.63 6.95
CA GLY A 820 6.40 37.00 8.07
C GLY A 820 7.84 37.28 7.61
N PRO A 821 8.76 37.56 8.54
CA PRO A 821 10.18 37.71 8.22
C PRO A 821 10.81 36.40 7.72
N ASP A 822 11.83 36.51 6.86
CA ASP A 822 12.75 35.39 6.63
C ASP A 822 13.45 35.06 7.95
N LEU A 823 13.43 33.78 8.31
CA LEU A 823 13.93 33.35 9.61
C LEU A 823 15.45 33.35 9.68
N VAL A 824 16.17 33.30 8.56
CA VAL A 824 17.64 33.40 8.53
C VAL A 824 18.12 34.77 8.98
N GLU A 825 17.37 35.84 8.71
CA GLU A 825 17.63 37.16 9.29
C GLU A 825 17.12 37.25 10.74
N SER A 826 16.00 36.60 11.04
CA SER A 826 15.40 36.61 12.38
C SER A 826 16.29 35.94 13.44
N VAL A 827 16.94 34.82 13.10
CA VAL A 827 17.85 34.09 14.01
C VAL A 827 19.19 34.79 14.24
N LYS A 828 19.52 35.84 13.48
CA LYS A 828 20.65 36.74 13.80
C LYS A 828 20.33 37.67 14.97
N LYS A 829 19.03 37.94 15.22
CA LYS A 829 18.53 38.84 16.27
C LYS A 829 17.96 38.09 17.48
N TYR A 830 17.29 36.97 17.27
CA TYR A 830 16.63 36.19 18.32
C TYR A 830 17.16 34.74 18.32
N GLN A 831 17.73 34.31 19.46
CA GLN A 831 18.33 32.98 19.65
C GLN A 831 17.87 32.39 20.99
N GLY A 832 18.00 31.08 21.15
CA GLY A 832 17.73 30.35 22.39
C GLY A 832 16.35 30.63 22.96
N GLN A 833 16.30 30.95 24.26
CA GLN A 833 15.04 31.26 24.96
C GLN A 833 14.25 32.39 24.29
N LYS A 834 14.92 33.40 23.72
CA LYS A 834 14.21 34.51 23.08
C LYS A 834 13.62 34.10 21.73
N LEU A 835 14.28 33.21 20.97
CA LEU A 835 13.69 32.62 19.76
C LEU A 835 12.47 31.76 20.12
N LEU A 836 12.61 30.87 21.10
CA LEU A 836 11.51 30.02 21.57
C LEU A 836 10.33 30.85 22.10
N GLN A 837 10.58 31.93 22.86
CA GLN A 837 9.52 32.82 23.34
C GLN A 837 8.76 33.48 22.18
N GLN A 838 9.43 33.90 21.10
CA GLN A 838 8.74 34.46 19.93
C GLN A 838 7.86 33.43 19.19
N ILE A 839 8.07 32.12 19.40
CA ILE A 839 7.29 31.05 18.79
C ILE A 839 6.15 30.56 19.70
N ILE A 840 6.36 30.54 21.02
CA ILE A 840 5.32 30.21 22.01
C ILE A 840 4.38 31.40 22.26
N GLU A 841 4.94 32.60 22.37
CA GLU A 841 4.24 33.86 22.69
C GLU A 841 4.40 34.89 21.54
N PRO A 842 3.95 34.60 20.29
CA PRO A 842 4.18 35.47 19.14
C PRO A 842 3.54 36.86 19.22
N SER A 843 2.66 37.09 20.20
CA SER A 843 2.08 38.43 20.50
C SER A 843 2.86 39.23 21.56
N SER A 844 3.96 38.69 22.11
CA SER A 844 4.78 39.36 23.13
C SER A 844 5.60 40.54 22.58
N GLU A 845 6.04 40.45 21.34
CA GLU A 845 6.82 41.47 20.63
C GLU A 845 6.50 41.38 19.13
N ILE A 846 5.70 42.30 18.61
CA ILE A 846 5.29 42.29 17.19
C ILE A 846 6.06 43.39 16.45
N HIS A 847 6.83 43.01 15.43
CA HIS A 847 7.56 43.97 14.61
C HIS A 847 6.60 44.76 13.70
N PRO A 848 6.63 46.11 13.66
CA PRO A 848 5.60 46.93 12.99
C PRO A 848 5.28 46.55 11.53
N LYS A 849 6.29 46.16 10.74
CA LYS A 849 6.12 45.69 9.35
C LYS A 849 5.14 44.51 9.20
N TYR A 850 5.03 43.67 10.22
CA TYR A 850 4.20 42.44 10.21
C TYR A 850 3.00 42.56 11.16
N GLN A 851 2.74 43.75 11.70
CA GLN A 851 1.62 43.99 12.60
C GLN A 851 0.33 44.12 11.79
N THR A 852 -0.67 43.29 12.11
CA THR A 852 -2.01 43.39 11.52
C THR A 852 -2.63 44.74 11.88
N GLN A 853 -3.21 45.41 10.89
CA GLN A 853 -3.90 46.69 11.04
C GLN A 853 -5.39 46.52 10.70
N GLN A 854 -6.20 47.37 11.33
CA GLN A 854 -7.65 47.47 11.11
C GLN A 854 -7.95 48.88 10.59
N PHE A 855 -8.68 48.95 9.48
CA PHE A 855 -9.12 50.17 8.83
C PHE A 855 -10.64 50.20 8.86
N LEU A 856 -11.23 51.18 9.53
CA LEU A 856 -12.63 51.57 9.31
C LEU A 856 -12.66 52.53 8.13
N LEU A 857 -13.53 52.25 7.16
CA LEU A 857 -13.69 53.08 5.97
C LEU A 857 -14.97 53.93 6.05
N ASP A 858 -14.97 55.07 5.35
CA ASP A 858 -16.07 56.04 5.27
C ASP A 858 -17.43 55.46 4.83
N ASN A 859 -17.41 54.34 4.10
CA ASN A 859 -18.57 53.57 3.68
C ASN A 859 -19.07 52.55 4.74
N GLY A 860 -18.49 52.54 5.95
CA GLY A 860 -18.78 51.61 7.04
C GLY A 860 -18.11 50.24 6.92
N GLN A 861 -17.30 49.98 5.89
CA GLN A 861 -16.58 48.73 5.74
C GLN A 861 -15.38 48.69 6.68
N VAL A 862 -15.17 47.54 7.35
CA VAL A 862 -13.95 47.28 8.13
C VAL A 862 -13.04 46.33 7.35
N VAL A 863 -11.81 46.76 7.07
CA VAL A 863 -10.76 45.94 6.46
C VAL A 863 -9.69 45.62 7.49
N ILE A 864 -9.31 44.34 7.60
CA ILE A 864 -8.27 43.86 8.51
C ILE A 864 -7.23 43.08 7.70
N GLY A 865 -5.95 43.30 7.96
CA GLY A 865 -4.85 42.58 7.31
C GLY A 865 -3.49 43.20 7.58
N VAL A 866 -2.44 42.70 6.92
CA VAL A 866 -1.07 43.26 7.03
C VAL A 866 -0.80 44.17 5.83
N VAL A 867 -0.24 45.37 6.08
CA VAL A 867 0.16 46.32 5.02
C VAL A 867 1.48 45.83 4.40
N LEU A 868 1.44 45.34 3.16
CA LEU A 868 2.64 44.86 2.45
C LEU A 868 3.26 45.92 1.53
N LYS A 869 2.49 46.94 1.14
CA LYS A 869 2.96 48.13 0.42
C LYS A 869 2.11 49.35 0.81
N GLU A 870 2.71 50.53 0.75
CA GLU A 870 2.05 51.82 0.85
C GLU A 870 2.61 52.76 -0.22
N ASP A 871 1.80 53.69 -0.73
CA ASP A 871 2.24 54.83 -1.55
C ASP A 871 1.55 56.14 -1.10
N GLU A 872 1.73 57.24 -1.82
CA GLU A 872 1.20 58.55 -1.42
C GLU A 872 -0.33 58.62 -1.33
N HIS A 873 -1.04 57.71 -2.00
CA HIS A 873 -2.50 57.74 -2.08
C HIS A 873 -3.18 56.53 -1.43
N ALA A 874 -2.54 55.36 -1.40
CA ALA A 874 -3.16 54.13 -0.92
C ALA A 874 -2.27 53.25 -0.04
N VAL A 875 -2.92 52.44 0.81
CA VAL A 875 -2.32 51.29 1.48
C VAL A 875 -2.75 49.99 0.79
N PHE A 876 -1.85 49.02 0.71
CA PHE A 876 -2.08 47.72 0.08
C PHE A 876 -2.03 46.62 1.14
N VAL A 877 -3.21 46.11 1.47
CA VAL A 877 -3.46 45.24 2.62
C VAL A 877 -3.66 43.79 2.15
N ALA A 878 -2.80 42.89 2.60
CA ALA A 878 -3.02 41.46 2.50
C ALA A 878 -4.07 41.05 3.55
N LYS A 879 -5.33 40.89 3.12
CA LYS A 879 -6.43 40.38 3.94
C LYS A 879 -6.28 38.89 4.26
N ASN A 880 -5.75 38.12 3.31
CA ASN A 880 -5.43 36.72 3.45
C ASN A 880 -3.90 36.54 3.44
N LEU A 881 -3.38 35.94 4.50
CA LEU A 881 -1.94 35.72 4.66
C LEU A 881 -1.45 34.48 3.89
N LEU A 882 -2.36 33.63 3.40
CA LEU A 882 -2.05 32.50 2.52
C LEU A 882 -2.10 32.86 1.02
N THR A 883 -2.62 34.04 0.66
CA THR A 883 -2.57 34.58 -0.73
C THR A 883 -2.00 36.01 -0.78
N PRO A 884 -0.74 36.22 -0.36
CA PRO A 884 -0.15 37.57 -0.20
C PRO A 884 -0.02 38.40 -1.48
N HIS A 885 -0.26 37.81 -2.66
CA HIS A 885 -0.32 38.53 -3.94
C HIS A 885 -1.69 39.21 -4.18
N GLU A 886 -2.73 38.83 -3.44
CA GLU A 886 -4.10 39.37 -3.55
C GLU A 886 -4.29 40.58 -2.63
N LEU A 887 -3.61 41.68 -2.97
CA LEU A 887 -3.61 42.91 -2.18
C LEU A 887 -4.92 43.70 -2.35
N THR A 888 -5.63 43.97 -1.25
CA THR A 888 -6.67 44.99 -1.25
C THR A 888 -6.03 46.37 -1.18
N ARG A 889 -6.22 47.17 -2.23
CA ARG A 889 -5.90 48.60 -2.22
C ARG A 889 -7.00 49.37 -1.48
N ILE A 890 -6.62 50.20 -0.52
CA ILE A 890 -7.51 51.12 0.21
C ILE A 890 -7.00 52.54 -0.04
N GLU A 891 -7.87 53.47 -0.45
CA GLU A 891 -7.50 54.89 -0.56
C GLU A 891 -7.32 55.49 0.83
N LYS A 892 -6.23 56.23 1.06
CA LYS A 892 -6.00 56.91 2.35
C LYS A 892 -7.08 57.94 2.68
N SER A 893 -7.72 58.51 1.67
CA SER A 893 -8.82 59.46 1.82
C SER A 893 -10.14 58.82 2.26
N SER A 894 -10.30 57.50 2.17
CA SER A 894 -11.51 56.78 2.59
C SER A 894 -11.34 56.06 3.93
N ILE A 895 -10.26 56.32 4.69
CA ILE A 895 -10.02 55.73 6.01
C ILE A 895 -10.53 56.71 7.08
N GLU A 896 -11.51 56.28 7.88
CA GLU A 896 -12.06 57.03 9.00
C GLU A 896 -11.28 56.78 10.29
N GLU A 897 -10.91 55.52 10.57
CA GLU A 897 -10.08 55.14 11.72
C GLU A 897 -9.07 54.05 11.34
N GLN A 898 -7.85 54.14 11.87
CA GLN A 898 -6.77 53.17 11.67
C GLN A 898 -6.22 52.68 13.02
N GLY A 899 -6.44 51.40 13.34
CA GLY A 899 -5.98 50.76 14.56
C GLY A 899 -4.92 49.68 14.30
N VAL A 900 -3.99 49.50 15.24
CA VAL A 900 -2.98 48.42 15.20
C VAL A 900 -3.34 47.29 16.15
N SER A 901 -3.24 46.05 15.68
CA SER A 901 -3.52 44.86 16.48
C SER A 901 -2.45 44.66 17.57
N LYS A 902 -2.89 44.33 18.78
CA LYS A 902 -2.03 43.83 19.88
C LYS A 902 -1.87 42.31 19.86
N VAL A 903 -2.52 41.63 18.91
CA VAL A 903 -2.45 40.18 18.69
C VAL A 903 -1.72 39.93 17.38
N SER A 904 -0.78 38.99 17.39
CA SER A 904 0.04 38.64 16.23
C SER A 904 -0.74 37.91 15.14
N ALA A 905 -0.28 38.05 13.90
CA ALA A 905 -0.72 37.25 12.77
C ALA A 905 -0.24 35.78 12.85
N MET A 906 0.86 35.54 13.57
CA MET A 906 1.38 34.19 13.83
C MET A 906 0.55 33.54 14.95
N PRO A 907 -0.10 32.38 14.73
CA PRO A 907 -0.93 31.74 15.75
C PRO A 907 -0.15 31.30 16.99
N ASN A 908 -0.76 31.42 18.16
CA ASN A 908 -0.30 30.73 19.37
C ASN A 908 -0.48 29.21 19.21
N GLY A 909 0.38 28.40 19.83
CA GLY A 909 0.19 26.94 19.91
C GLY A 909 0.62 26.14 18.68
N LEU A 910 1.35 26.72 17.72
CA LEU A 910 1.89 26.00 16.56
C LEU A 910 2.75 24.78 16.95
N LEU A 911 3.40 24.83 18.12
CA LEU A 911 4.22 23.74 18.66
C LEU A 911 3.42 22.58 19.27
N ASN A 912 2.11 22.72 19.45
CA ASN A 912 1.26 21.71 20.13
C ASN A 912 1.20 20.37 19.36
N GLY A 913 1.46 20.40 18.05
CA GLY A 913 1.60 19.21 17.20
C GLY A 913 3.00 18.59 17.21
N LEU A 914 3.94 19.10 18.01
CA LEU A 914 5.31 18.63 18.12
C LEU A 914 5.61 18.06 19.51
N THR A 915 6.52 17.09 19.54
CA THR A 915 7.17 16.60 20.77
C THR A 915 8.27 17.56 21.24
N LYS A 916 8.70 17.45 22.51
CA LYS A 916 9.79 18.27 23.04
C LYS A 916 11.08 18.15 22.21
N THR A 917 11.40 16.92 21.76
CA THR A 917 12.56 16.64 20.90
C THR A 917 12.44 17.35 19.55
N GLU A 918 11.31 17.20 18.85
CA GLU A 918 11.07 17.88 17.56
C GLU A 918 11.19 19.41 17.68
N ILE A 919 10.76 20.01 18.79
CA ILE A 919 10.89 21.45 19.04
C ILE A 919 12.36 21.85 19.24
N LEU A 920 13.13 21.09 20.03
CA LEU A 920 14.57 21.33 20.22
C LEU A 920 15.36 21.13 18.92
N GLU A 921 14.96 20.19 18.07
CA GLU A 921 15.56 19.95 16.75
C GLU A 921 15.18 21.07 15.76
N MET A 922 13.93 21.54 15.77
CA MET A 922 13.49 22.69 14.98
C MET A 922 14.25 23.96 15.35
N LEU A 923 14.45 24.24 16.64
CA LEU A 923 15.26 25.37 17.09
C LEU A 923 16.73 25.25 16.65
N LYS A 924 17.32 24.05 16.71
CA LYS A 924 18.69 23.80 16.19
C LYS A 924 18.78 24.02 14.68
N PHE A 925 17.79 23.58 13.91
CA PHE A 925 17.68 23.84 12.47
C PHE A 925 17.63 25.33 12.17
N LEU A 926 16.78 26.08 12.87
CA LEU A 926 16.67 27.54 12.71
C LEU A 926 17.99 28.25 13.11
N GLU A 927 18.53 27.99 14.30
CA GLU A 927 19.77 28.63 14.78
C GLU A 927 21.06 28.19 14.06
N ALA A 928 21.04 27.09 13.32
CA ALA A 928 22.17 26.69 12.49
C ALA A 928 22.34 27.60 11.27
N GLY A 929 21.24 28.22 10.79
CA GLY A 929 21.22 29.00 9.56
C GLY A 929 21.46 28.10 8.34
N PRO A 930 20.44 27.37 7.85
CA PRO A 930 20.63 26.39 6.78
C PRO A 930 21.15 27.07 5.50
N GLU A 931 22.23 26.53 4.94
CA GLU A 931 22.79 27.01 3.68
C GLU A 931 21.73 27.02 2.56
N PRO A 932 21.85 27.91 1.55
CA PRO A 932 20.85 28.04 0.50
C PRO A 932 20.60 26.70 -0.21
N ILE A 933 19.39 26.16 -0.04
CA ILE A 933 18.95 24.87 -0.61
C ILE A 933 19.07 24.86 -2.15
N ILE A 934 19.08 26.04 -2.77
CA ILE A 934 19.41 26.25 -4.18
C ILE A 934 20.42 27.42 -4.25
N GLN A 935 21.58 27.22 -4.89
CA GLN A 935 22.48 28.34 -5.17
C GLN A 935 21.84 29.29 -6.21
N PRO A 936 21.95 30.62 -6.05
CA PRO A 936 21.30 31.56 -6.95
C PRO A 936 21.84 31.45 -8.38
N ILE A 937 20.96 31.12 -9.32
CA ILE A 937 21.28 31.03 -10.75
C ILE A 937 21.62 32.42 -11.26
N THR A 938 22.92 32.72 -11.39
CA THR A 938 23.40 33.96 -12.01
C THR A 938 22.86 34.06 -13.44
N PRO A 939 22.08 35.10 -13.81
CA PRO A 939 21.56 35.21 -15.16
C PRO A 939 22.69 35.42 -16.17
N THR A 940 22.96 34.41 -17.00
CA THR A 940 23.86 34.53 -18.15
C THR A 940 23.29 35.54 -19.13
N LYS A 941 23.82 36.76 -19.13
CA LYS A 941 23.51 37.76 -20.16
C LYS A 941 23.99 37.25 -21.52
N THR A 942 23.04 36.84 -22.36
CA THR A 942 23.29 36.60 -23.78
C THR A 942 23.78 37.87 -24.46
N LYS A 943 24.71 37.68 -25.39
CA LYS A 943 25.17 38.68 -26.36
C LYS A 943 25.57 37.96 -27.65
#